data_AF-R4XD06-F1
#
_entry.id   AF-R4XD06-F1
#
_cell.length_a   1.000
_cell.length_b   1.000
_cell.length_c   1.000
_cell.angle_alpha   90.00
_cell.angle_beta   90.00
_cell.angle_gamma   90.00
#
_symmetry.space_group_name_H-M   'P 1'
#
loop_
_entity.id
_entity.type
_entity.pdbx_description
1 polymer ?
#
loop_
_entity_poly.entity_id
_entity_poly.type
_entity_poly.pdbx_seq_one_letter_code
_entity_poly.pdbx_strand_id
1 'polypeptide(L)'
;MDPKELPDIQTISKASPIEPSTIITSLRDGTLPTMLLYDEKGLQLFEKITYNPHYYLTESEIEILQQNSVEIASQIRDSTIIELGSGALRKTSLILQAVDALKIDTDYYALDLDRKELERCLGDLQKSFAFKHVQLHGLHADYNDIHAFIRNSNRRVSILWMGSSVGNFDRHEASDFLLSLKSAMKPGDSIVVGVDHRNAQSLVQCAYNDPEGDSQAFELNALVHANRILGREAFKAEEWSYEGLYDEINGRHEAAFCAQADVVIEEGLTIQKGSKIRIERSYKYSKHEVLQLFDRAQLNLHEYWSDERDLYSLYLTTVPTAYFSSNPRDIGPVPTLEEWSELWKLWDVITMEMVPREMLESKPIDLRNPCIFYVGHIPTFLDIHLSRVGNGRYLNPAYTQIFERGIDPDVDDPSQCHDHSSLPDKWPDLSEMLSFRDQVRKRLRDVYASGSINDRKVARAVFTVYEHEAMHIETFLYMHLQADWTLSPPKMLPPRFEEKPKEVGPASWMKMSPTTMNVGMNDVEGSDEGDYFGWDNEKPRRSTGLQPFTIQSRPVTNGEYAKYLNQTTEEGKRWRHPKSWTPDMRVKTPFGPIPLAAAVNWPVAASYDELEKYANWCGGRLPTHDELRHFIDSSCDTDDARGTPFNDVHGKKVNFSQWFPGNVEDSSKPQVYCGVWEWTSTPFARTPGFVTSQIYPGYSEDFFDGKHNIVLGGSWATISRIAARKSFVNWYQRNYEYAWTGCRLVKDV
;
A
#
# COMPACT_ATOMS: atom_id res chain seq x y z
N MET A 1 -6.87 -50.89 9.15
CA MET A 1 -6.65 -49.46 8.87
C MET A 1 -5.20 -49.35 8.50
N ASP A 2 -4.90 -49.01 7.25
CA ASP A 2 -3.53 -48.80 6.80
C ASP A 2 -2.85 -47.72 7.65
N PRO A 3 -1.56 -47.86 7.99
CA PRO A 3 -0.79 -46.76 8.55
C PRO A 3 -0.77 -45.68 7.47
N LYS A 4 -1.48 -44.56 7.68
CA LYS A 4 -1.43 -43.42 6.77
C LYS A 4 0.05 -43.10 6.53
N GLU A 5 0.48 -43.16 5.28
CA GLU A 5 1.83 -42.76 4.86
C GLU A 5 2.13 -41.35 5.43
N LEU A 6 3.39 -41.11 5.79
CA LEU A 6 3.83 -39.79 6.20
C LEU A 6 3.49 -38.77 5.10
N PRO A 7 3.19 -37.51 5.45
CA PRO A 7 3.02 -36.41 4.49
C PRO A 7 4.12 -36.41 3.41
N ASP A 8 3.75 -36.08 2.17
CA ASP A 8 4.72 -35.97 1.07
C ASP A 8 5.71 -34.84 1.37
N ILE A 9 7.01 -35.14 1.28
CA ILE A 9 8.09 -34.17 1.49
C ILE A 9 8.91 -34.03 0.22
N GLN A 10 8.77 -32.88 -0.41
CA GLN A 10 9.48 -32.52 -1.63
C GLN A 10 10.78 -31.82 -1.26
N THR A 11 11.91 -32.34 -1.73
CA THR A 11 13.20 -31.65 -1.62
C THR A 11 13.42 -30.79 -2.86
N ILE A 12 13.33 -29.47 -2.70
CA ILE A 12 13.54 -28.50 -3.80
C ILE A 12 15.02 -28.19 -3.93
N SER A 13 15.69 -27.97 -2.80
CA SER A 13 17.13 -27.73 -2.71
C SER A 13 17.69 -28.42 -1.46
N LYS A 14 19.01 -28.61 -1.42
CA LYS A 14 19.70 -28.95 -0.18
C LYS A 14 20.24 -27.66 0.40
N ALA A 15 19.95 -27.37 1.67
CA ALA A 15 20.59 -26.29 2.39
C ALA A 15 22.11 -26.40 2.23
N SER A 16 22.77 -25.29 1.86
CA SER A 16 24.22 -25.27 1.78
C SER A 16 24.78 -25.30 3.21
N PRO A 17 25.69 -26.23 3.55
CA PRO A 17 26.29 -26.24 4.88
C PRO A 17 27.07 -24.94 5.11
N ILE A 18 27.17 -24.53 6.39
CA ILE A 18 28.01 -23.39 6.76
C ILE A 18 29.47 -23.79 6.49
N GLU A 19 30.12 -23.10 5.57
CA GLU A 19 31.53 -23.33 5.27
C GLU A 19 32.43 -22.79 6.40
N PRO A 20 33.49 -23.51 6.81
CA PRO A 20 34.45 -23.03 7.82
C PRO A 20 35.00 -21.63 7.54
N SER A 21 35.24 -21.30 6.26
CA SER A 21 35.72 -19.98 5.83
C SER A 21 34.75 -18.85 6.14
N THR A 22 33.44 -19.12 6.14
CA THR A 22 32.41 -18.14 6.47
C THR A 22 32.52 -17.72 7.94
N ILE A 23 32.71 -18.69 8.84
CA ILE A 23 32.92 -18.43 10.27
C ILE A 23 34.14 -17.53 10.48
N ILE A 24 35.28 -17.88 9.87
CA ILE A 24 36.53 -17.12 10.00
C ILE A 24 36.39 -15.69 9.44
N THR A 25 35.71 -15.53 8.31
CA THR A 25 35.51 -14.22 7.69
C THR A 25 34.60 -13.35 8.55
N SER A 26 33.44 -13.86 9.00
CA SER A 26 32.51 -13.13 9.87
C SER A 26 33.16 -12.66 11.17
N LEU A 27 34.04 -13.49 11.76
CA LEU A 27 34.77 -13.12 12.98
C LEU A 27 35.67 -11.90 12.79
N ARG A 28 36.29 -11.74 11.61
CA ARG A 28 37.11 -10.56 11.29
C ARG A 28 36.28 -9.28 11.25
N ASP A 29 34.99 -9.40 10.94
CA ASP A 29 34.03 -8.31 10.95
C ASP A 29 33.34 -8.13 12.33
N GLY A 30 33.77 -8.88 13.35
CA GLY A 30 33.20 -8.83 14.70
C GLY A 30 31.82 -9.51 14.82
N THR A 31 31.56 -10.51 13.99
CA THR A 31 30.25 -11.21 13.93
C THR A 31 30.40 -12.73 13.83
N LEU A 32 29.30 -13.45 14.03
CA LEU A 32 29.16 -14.86 13.70
C LEU A 32 27.87 -15.10 12.91
N PRO A 33 27.83 -16.08 11.99
CA PRO A 33 26.59 -16.41 11.27
C PRO A 33 25.50 -16.90 12.22
N THR A 34 24.31 -16.29 12.16
CA THR A 34 23.15 -16.66 13.00
C THR A 34 22.69 -18.10 12.78
N MET A 35 22.93 -18.66 11.59
CA MET A 35 22.67 -20.09 11.31
C MET A 35 23.39 -21.06 12.26
N LEU A 36 24.45 -20.61 12.94
CA LEU A 36 25.12 -21.41 13.97
C LEU A 36 24.21 -21.72 15.17
N LEU A 37 23.17 -20.91 15.41
CA LEU A 37 22.21 -21.12 16.50
C LEU A 37 21.25 -22.28 16.27
N TYR A 38 21.07 -22.74 15.03
CA TYR A 38 19.98 -23.64 14.65
C TYR A 38 20.45 -25.05 14.28
N ASP A 39 21.45 -25.60 14.98
CA ASP A 39 21.68 -27.05 14.95
C ASP A 39 20.59 -27.80 15.74
N GLU A 40 20.58 -29.13 15.69
CA GLU A 40 19.60 -29.96 16.42
C GLU A 40 19.47 -29.58 17.90
N LYS A 41 20.59 -29.29 18.57
CA LYS A 41 20.58 -28.89 19.98
C LYS A 41 20.02 -27.48 20.18
N GLY A 42 20.39 -26.55 19.30
CA GLY A 42 19.89 -25.19 19.28
C GLY A 42 18.38 -25.12 19.08
N LEU A 43 17.84 -25.92 18.15
CA LEU A 43 16.40 -26.03 17.93
C LEU A 43 15.64 -26.49 19.19
N GLN A 44 16.17 -27.47 19.93
CA GLN A 44 15.60 -27.92 21.20
C GLN A 44 15.63 -26.83 22.29
N LEU A 45 16.71 -26.05 22.35
CA LEU A 45 16.84 -24.93 23.29
C LEU A 45 15.88 -23.79 22.93
N PHE A 46 15.76 -23.47 21.65
CA PHE A 46 14.79 -22.48 21.16
C PHE A 46 13.36 -22.92 21.43
N GLU A 47 13.03 -24.20 21.18
CA GLU A 47 11.71 -24.74 21.55
C GLU A 47 11.43 -24.52 23.04
N LYS A 48 12.39 -24.79 23.93
CA LYS A 48 12.25 -24.51 25.36
C LYS A 48 11.97 -23.03 25.66
N ILE A 49 12.67 -22.11 25.00
CA ILE A 49 12.43 -20.65 25.11
C ILE A 49 10.99 -20.31 24.73
N THR A 50 10.43 -20.93 23.68
CA THR A 50 9.05 -20.64 23.26
C THR A 50 7.98 -21.03 24.29
N TYR A 51 8.30 -21.89 25.27
CA TYR A 51 7.42 -22.23 26.39
C TYR A 51 7.74 -21.42 27.67
N ASN A 52 8.81 -20.61 27.67
CA ASN A 52 9.16 -19.77 28.81
C ASN A 52 8.19 -18.56 28.88
N PRO A 53 7.49 -18.33 30.01
CA PRO A 53 6.57 -17.21 30.15
C PRO A 53 7.22 -15.82 30.04
N HIS A 54 8.55 -15.72 30.21
CA HIS A 54 9.29 -14.49 29.98
C HIS A 54 9.39 -14.13 28.49
N TYR A 55 9.36 -15.12 27.59
CA TYR A 55 9.35 -14.93 26.14
C TYR A 55 7.92 -14.69 25.64
N TYR A 56 7.41 -13.48 25.89
CA TYR A 56 6.01 -13.11 25.69
C TYR A 56 5.47 -13.32 24.27
N LEU A 57 6.33 -13.29 23.26
CA LEU A 57 5.95 -13.29 21.84
C LEU A 57 5.09 -14.50 21.47
N THR A 58 5.48 -15.70 21.95
CA THR A 58 4.78 -16.95 21.61
C THR A 58 3.33 -16.91 22.10
N GLU A 59 3.11 -16.49 23.34
CA GLU A 59 1.78 -16.48 23.94
C GLU A 59 0.93 -15.33 23.37
N SER A 60 1.50 -14.15 23.10
CA SER A 60 0.79 -13.08 22.39
C SER A 60 0.35 -13.52 20.98
N GLU A 61 1.20 -14.23 20.23
CA GLU A 61 0.82 -14.74 18.90
C GLU A 61 -0.24 -15.86 18.98
N ILE A 62 -0.13 -16.78 19.96
CA ILE A 62 -1.14 -17.82 20.20
C ILE A 62 -2.48 -17.21 20.58
N GLU A 63 -2.50 -16.18 21.44
CA GLU A 63 -3.71 -15.44 21.82
C GLU A 63 -4.42 -14.90 20.58
N ILE A 64 -3.69 -14.22 19.69
CA ILE A 64 -4.24 -13.68 18.43
C ILE A 64 -4.84 -14.80 17.59
N LEU A 65 -4.14 -15.92 17.43
CA LEU A 65 -4.59 -17.06 16.63
C LEU A 65 -5.83 -17.74 17.24
N GLN A 66 -5.90 -17.86 18.57
CA GLN A 66 -7.08 -18.41 19.24
C GLN A 66 -8.31 -17.53 19.05
N GLN A 67 -8.14 -16.21 19.12
CA GLN A 67 -9.23 -15.24 18.95
C GLN A 67 -9.66 -15.09 17.49
N ASN A 68 -8.71 -15.18 16.53
CA ASN A 68 -8.93 -14.73 15.15
C ASN A 68 -8.69 -15.81 14.06
N SER A 69 -8.35 -17.06 14.40
CA SER A 69 -8.03 -18.11 13.41
C SER A 69 -9.13 -18.35 12.37
N VAL A 70 -10.41 -18.32 12.76
CA VAL A 70 -11.54 -18.45 11.83
C VAL A 70 -11.56 -17.31 10.81
N GLU A 71 -11.27 -16.11 11.27
CA GLU A 71 -11.22 -14.94 10.42
C GLU A 71 -10.02 -14.99 9.49
N ILE A 72 -8.82 -15.27 10.01
CA ILE A 72 -7.59 -15.44 9.22
C ILE A 72 -7.81 -16.49 8.14
N ALA A 73 -8.34 -17.67 8.52
CA ALA A 73 -8.66 -18.76 7.60
C ALA A 73 -9.66 -18.34 6.50
N SER A 74 -10.65 -17.49 6.83
CA SER A 74 -11.60 -16.97 5.85
C SER A 74 -10.96 -16.02 4.83
N GLN A 75 -9.92 -15.27 5.20
CA GLN A 75 -9.21 -14.34 4.33
C GLN A 75 -8.22 -15.08 3.40
N ILE A 76 -7.57 -16.13 3.90
CA ILE A 76 -6.62 -16.95 3.12
C ILE A 76 -7.29 -18.13 2.39
N ARG A 77 -8.62 -18.17 2.34
CA ARG A 77 -9.41 -19.27 1.76
C ARG A 77 -9.09 -19.56 0.29
N ASP A 78 -9.29 -20.79 -0.19
CA ASP A 78 -9.13 -21.15 -1.61
C ASP A 78 -7.70 -20.86 -2.14
N SER A 79 -6.71 -20.93 -1.26
CA SER A 79 -5.30 -20.76 -1.57
C SER A 79 -4.51 -22.03 -1.30
N THR A 80 -3.28 -22.09 -1.81
CA THR A 80 -2.23 -22.96 -1.29
C THR A 80 -1.53 -22.19 -0.17
N ILE A 81 -1.48 -22.77 1.03
CA ILE A 81 -0.84 -22.15 2.19
C ILE A 81 0.61 -22.64 2.26
N ILE A 82 1.57 -21.72 2.33
CA ILE A 82 2.99 -22.03 2.48
C ILE A 82 3.50 -21.34 3.75
N GLU A 83 4.01 -22.10 4.71
CA GLU A 83 4.59 -21.53 5.93
C GLU A 83 6.12 -21.55 5.86
N LEU A 84 6.73 -20.38 6.07
CA LEU A 84 8.18 -20.20 6.09
C LEU A 84 8.71 -20.41 7.52
N GLY A 85 9.62 -21.37 7.69
CA GLY A 85 10.24 -21.63 9.00
C GLY A 85 9.23 -22.23 9.98
N SER A 86 8.62 -23.34 9.57
CA SER A 86 7.40 -23.88 10.19
C SER A 86 7.56 -24.38 11.64
N GLY A 87 8.79 -24.69 12.06
CA GLY A 87 9.11 -25.05 13.44
C GLY A 87 8.23 -26.19 13.99
N ALA A 88 7.76 -26.04 15.23
CA ALA A 88 6.97 -27.07 15.93
C ALA A 88 5.48 -27.15 15.51
N LEU A 89 5.01 -26.33 14.56
CA LEU A 89 3.63 -26.29 14.05
C LEU A 89 2.50 -26.07 15.10
N ARG A 90 2.82 -25.84 16.38
CA ARG A 90 1.85 -25.60 17.47
C ARG A 90 0.90 -24.44 17.12
N LYS A 91 1.44 -23.32 16.65
CA LYS A 91 0.69 -22.12 16.26
C LYS A 91 -0.14 -22.36 15.00
N THR A 92 0.50 -22.92 13.97
CA THR A 92 -0.10 -23.23 12.68
C THR A 92 -1.32 -24.12 12.80
N SER A 93 -1.29 -25.08 13.73
CA SER A 93 -2.42 -25.98 13.98
C SER A 93 -3.74 -25.24 14.25
N LEU A 94 -3.70 -24.04 14.84
CA LEU A 94 -4.89 -23.22 15.11
C LEU A 94 -5.53 -22.71 13.81
N ILE A 95 -4.72 -22.24 12.86
CA ILE A 95 -5.18 -21.80 11.53
C ILE A 95 -5.72 -22.99 10.74
N LEU A 96 -4.99 -24.12 10.70
CA LEU A 96 -5.39 -25.28 9.91
C LEU A 96 -6.68 -25.93 10.42
N GLN A 97 -6.89 -25.95 11.74
CA GLN A 97 -8.18 -26.37 12.33
C GLN A 97 -9.33 -25.47 11.90
N ALA A 98 -9.10 -24.14 11.86
CA ALA A 98 -10.11 -23.20 11.37
C ALA A 98 -10.41 -23.37 9.88
N VAL A 99 -9.39 -23.58 9.03
CA VAL A 99 -9.54 -23.90 7.60
C VAL A 99 -10.36 -25.18 7.41
N ASP A 100 -10.05 -26.23 8.16
CA ASP A 100 -10.76 -27.51 8.11
C ASP A 100 -12.22 -27.38 8.58
N ALA A 101 -12.47 -26.62 9.65
CA ALA A 101 -13.80 -26.37 10.18
C ALA A 101 -14.67 -25.56 9.20
N LEU A 102 -14.07 -24.63 8.45
CA LEU A 102 -14.72 -23.90 7.37
C LEU A 102 -14.93 -24.73 6.09
N LYS A 103 -14.42 -25.97 6.06
CA LYS A 103 -14.50 -26.91 4.93
C LYS A 103 -13.89 -26.38 3.65
N ILE A 104 -12.75 -25.71 3.78
CA ILE A 104 -12.02 -25.12 2.65
C ILE A 104 -10.94 -26.11 2.23
N ASP A 105 -11.10 -26.75 1.06
CA ASP A 105 -10.11 -27.70 0.54
C ASP A 105 -8.78 -26.98 0.23
N THR A 106 -7.73 -27.29 0.98
CA THR A 106 -6.48 -26.51 1.01
C THR A 106 -5.26 -27.41 1.13
N ASP A 107 -4.28 -27.20 0.25
CA ASP A 107 -2.93 -27.74 0.41
C ASP A 107 -2.11 -26.82 1.32
N TYR A 108 -1.57 -27.38 2.40
CA TYR A 108 -0.65 -26.72 3.32
C TYR A 108 0.76 -27.29 3.15
N TYR A 109 1.74 -26.41 2.98
CA TYR A 109 3.16 -26.74 2.82
C TYR A 109 3.97 -26.13 3.98
N ALA A 110 4.53 -26.99 4.82
CA ALA A 110 5.52 -26.61 5.82
C ALA A 110 6.90 -26.53 5.17
N LEU A 111 7.55 -25.36 5.20
CA LEU A 111 8.92 -25.21 4.72
C LEU A 111 9.90 -25.20 5.90
N ASP A 112 10.96 -26.00 5.77
CA ASP A 112 12.08 -26.02 6.72
C ASP A 112 13.39 -26.47 6.05
N LEU A 113 14.52 -26.13 6.69
CA LEU A 113 15.86 -26.54 6.30
C LEU A 113 16.20 -27.95 6.81
N ASP A 114 15.53 -28.44 7.86
CA ASP A 114 15.74 -29.79 8.39
C ASP A 114 14.60 -30.73 8.00
N ARG A 115 14.91 -31.66 7.09
CA ARG A 115 13.97 -32.71 6.66
C ARG A 115 13.46 -33.58 7.82
N LYS A 116 14.28 -33.91 8.81
CA LYS A 116 13.86 -34.78 9.93
C LYS A 116 12.83 -34.06 10.80
N GLU A 117 13.03 -32.77 11.03
CA GLU A 117 12.05 -31.96 11.77
C GLU A 117 10.73 -31.83 10.99
N LEU A 118 10.78 -31.67 9.66
CA LEU A 118 9.56 -31.75 8.82
C LEU A 118 8.83 -33.08 8.98
N GLU A 119 9.53 -34.21 8.88
CA GLU A 119 8.96 -35.55 9.04
C GLU A 119 8.31 -35.72 10.43
N ARG A 120 8.98 -35.22 11.48
CA ARG A 120 8.50 -35.28 12.86
C ARG A 120 7.26 -34.41 13.08
N CYS A 121 7.36 -33.11 12.82
CA CYS A 121 6.31 -32.14 13.10
C CYS A 121 5.05 -32.40 12.29
N LEU A 122 5.18 -32.69 10.98
CA LEU A 122 4.03 -33.02 10.13
C LEU A 122 3.39 -34.35 10.55
N GLY A 123 4.20 -35.35 10.91
CA GLY A 123 3.72 -36.63 11.42
C GLY A 123 2.94 -36.49 12.73
N ASP A 124 3.41 -35.65 13.65
CA ASP A 124 2.74 -35.38 14.93
C ASP A 124 1.46 -34.57 14.73
N LEU A 125 1.47 -33.58 13.83
CA LEU A 125 0.28 -32.82 13.46
C LEU A 125 -0.81 -33.72 12.84
N GLN A 126 -0.44 -34.61 11.89
CA GLN A 126 -1.37 -35.54 11.25
C GLN A 126 -1.97 -36.57 12.24
N LYS A 127 -1.22 -36.97 13.28
CA LYS A 127 -1.72 -37.87 14.33
C LYS A 127 -2.65 -37.14 15.29
N SER A 128 -2.33 -35.89 15.62
CA SER A 128 -3.07 -35.07 16.58
C SER A 128 -4.40 -34.58 16.03
N PHE A 129 -4.45 -34.30 14.72
CA PHE A 129 -5.63 -33.73 14.07
C PHE A 129 -6.08 -34.57 12.87
N ALA A 130 -7.37 -34.91 12.83
CA ALA A 130 -7.97 -35.66 11.74
C ALA A 130 -8.54 -34.72 10.65
N PHE A 131 -7.68 -33.94 10.01
CA PHE A 131 -8.08 -33.03 8.93
C PHE A 131 -8.75 -33.78 7.76
N LYS A 132 -9.84 -33.20 7.24
CA LYS A 132 -10.62 -33.71 6.11
C LYS A 132 -10.45 -32.86 4.85
N HIS A 133 -10.25 -31.56 5.04
CA HIS A 133 -10.16 -30.54 4.00
C HIS A 133 -8.75 -29.95 3.89
N VAL A 134 -7.85 -30.24 4.83
CA VAL A 134 -6.44 -29.82 4.77
C VAL A 134 -5.54 -30.99 4.41
N GLN A 135 -4.77 -30.83 3.34
CA GLN A 135 -3.74 -31.77 2.92
C GLN A 135 -2.37 -31.22 3.35
N LEU A 136 -1.62 -32.04 4.10
CA LEU A 136 -0.33 -31.65 4.67
C LEU A 136 0.81 -32.12 3.75
N HIS A 137 1.76 -31.22 3.49
CA HIS A 137 2.95 -31.45 2.68
C HIS A 137 4.16 -30.76 3.32
N GLY A 138 5.36 -31.24 3.00
CA GLY A 138 6.62 -30.63 3.42
C GLY A 138 7.45 -30.15 2.23
N LEU A 139 8.11 -28.99 2.39
CA LEU A 139 9.09 -28.44 1.46
C LEU A 139 10.45 -28.35 2.17
N HIS A 140 11.36 -29.25 1.82
CA HIS A 140 12.73 -29.17 2.29
C HIS A 140 13.52 -28.26 1.33
N ALA A 141 13.71 -27.01 1.75
CA ALA A 141 14.24 -25.92 0.93
C ALA A 141 14.67 -24.71 1.77
N ASP A 142 15.51 -23.85 1.20
CA ASP A 142 15.72 -22.48 1.70
C ASP A 142 14.55 -21.57 1.28
N TYR A 143 14.34 -20.46 2.01
CA TYR A 143 13.35 -19.45 1.67
C TYR A 143 13.51 -18.93 0.24
N ASN A 144 14.74 -18.85 -0.28
CA ASN A 144 15.00 -18.33 -1.62
C ASN A 144 14.60 -19.30 -2.75
N ASP A 145 14.36 -20.58 -2.45
CA ASP A 145 14.14 -21.61 -3.46
C ASP A 145 12.65 -21.81 -3.82
N ILE A 146 11.72 -21.19 -3.07
CA ILE A 146 10.28 -21.38 -3.30
C ILE A 146 9.70 -20.53 -4.44
N HIS A 147 10.45 -19.58 -5.00
CA HIS A 147 9.94 -18.69 -6.04
C HIS A 147 9.37 -19.46 -7.25
N ALA A 148 10.03 -20.54 -7.66
CA ALA A 148 9.54 -21.39 -8.75
C ALA A 148 8.25 -22.14 -8.36
N PHE A 149 8.17 -22.60 -7.11
CA PHE A 149 6.98 -23.27 -6.57
C PHE A 149 5.77 -22.32 -6.55
N ILE A 150 5.95 -21.09 -6.06
CA ILE A 150 4.91 -20.05 -6.03
C ILE A 150 4.40 -19.75 -7.45
N ARG A 151 5.31 -19.48 -8.41
CA ARG A 151 4.93 -19.13 -9.79
C ARG A 151 4.09 -20.21 -10.48
N ASN A 152 4.43 -21.47 -10.20
CA ASN A 152 3.79 -22.64 -10.79
C ASN A 152 2.47 -23.05 -10.09
N SER A 153 2.09 -22.37 -9.00
CA SER A 153 0.80 -22.62 -8.35
C SER A 153 -0.37 -22.24 -9.26
N ASN A 154 -1.33 -23.17 -9.36
CA ASN A 154 -2.59 -22.97 -10.08
C ASN A 154 -3.68 -22.34 -9.21
N ARG A 155 -3.46 -22.27 -7.89
CA ARG A 155 -4.34 -21.60 -6.92
C ARG A 155 -3.69 -20.30 -6.47
N ARG A 156 -4.47 -19.45 -5.81
CA ARG A 156 -3.94 -18.31 -5.05
C ARG A 156 -2.92 -18.83 -4.04
N VAL A 157 -1.90 -18.06 -3.71
CA VAL A 157 -0.90 -18.42 -2.70
C VAL A 157 -1.07 -17.53 -1.47
N SER A 158 -1.06 -18.15 -0.30
CA SER A 158 -1.03 -17.45 0.99
C SER A 158 0.20 -17.90 1.77
N ILE A 159 1.15 -16.99 1.96
CA ILE A 159 2.38 -17.25 2.70
C ILE A 159 2.15 -16.91 4.18
N LEU A 160 2.57 -17.79 5.08
CA LEU A 160 2.64 -17.53 6.52
C LEU A 160 4.11 -17.33 6.90
N TRP A 161 4.45 -16.14 7.36
CA TRP A 161 5.76 -15.79 7.90
C TRP A 161 5.58 -15.33 9.35
N MET A 162 5.34 -16.32 10.21
CA MET A 162 4.91 -16.15 11.60
C MET A 162 6.10 -16.07 12.58
N GLY A 163 5.82 -15.76 13.85
CA GLY A 163 6.83 -15.56 14.88
C GLY A 163 7.58 -14.23 14.74
N SER A 164 8.81 -14.18 15.26
CA SER A 164 9.66 -12.97 15.22
C SER A 164 10.64 -12.95 14.05
N SER A 165 10.46 -13.83 13.05
CA SER A 165 11.40 -14.03 11.94
C SER A 165 11.70 -12.77 11.14
N VAL A 166 10.70 -11.90 10.93
CA VAL A 166 10.90 -10.59 10.26
C VAL A 166 11.91 -9.72 10.99
N GLY A 167 12.00 -9.84 12.32
CA GLY A 167 12.94 -9.11 13.15
C GLY A 167 14.39 -9.56 12.99
N ASN A 168 14.65 -10.74 12.41
CA ASN A 168 16.02 -11.23 12.23
C ASN A 168 16.75 -10.53 11.07
N PHE A 169 16.01 -9.80 10.25
CA PHE A 169 16.50 -9.01 9.14
C PHE A 169 16.60 -7.55 9.58
N ASP A 170 17.55 -6.80 9.03
CA ASP A 170 17.41 -5.34 9.12
C ASP A 170 16.18 -4.86 8.35
N ARG A 171 15.81 -3.59 8.55
CA ARG A 171 14.57 -3.04 7.99
C ARG A 171 14.53 -3.08 6.47
N HIS A 172 15.67 -2.92 5.80
CA HIS A 172 15.76 -2.97 4.34
C HIS A 172 15.77 -4.42 3.86
N GLU A 173 16.56 -5.28 4.50
CA GLU A 173 16.62 -6.71 4.19
C GLU A 173 15.24 -7.38 4.33
N ALA A 174 14.45 -7.01 5.33
CA ALA A 174 13.08 -7.50 5.52
C ALA A 174 12.15 -7.09 4.37
N SER A 175 12.23 -5.84 3.92
CA SER A 175 11.47 -5.34 2.76
C SER A 175 11.91 -6.03 1.48
N ASP A 176 13.22 -6.20 1.26
CA ASP A 176 13.78 -6.83 0.07
C ASP A 176 13.38 -8.31 0.00
N PHE A 177 13.34 -9.00 1.14
CA PHE A 177 12.85 -10.37 1.22
C PHE A 177 11.38 -10.48 0.84
N LEU A 178 10.50 -9.64 1.41
CA LEU A 178 9.07 -9.62 1.05
C LEU A 178 8.87 -9.25 -0.43
N LEU A 179 9.65 -8.31 -0.96
CA LEU A 179 9.64 -7.95 -2.37
C LEU A 179 10.05 -9.13 -3.27
N SER A 180 11.04 -9.91 -2.84
CA SER A 180 11.46 -11.12 -3.56
C SER A 180 10.32 -12.13 -3.67
N LEU A 181 9.60 -12.40 -2.58
CA LEU A 181 8.41 -13.26 -2.58
C LEU A 181 7.33 -12.71 -3.51
N LYS A 182 7.01 -11.42 -3.37
CA LYS A 182 6.03 -10.71 -4.23
C LYS A 182 6.36 -10.86 -5.71
N SER A 183 7.64 -10.88 -6.10
CA SER A 183 8.06 -11.06 -7.51
C SER A 183 7.68 -12.43 -8.12
N ALA A 184 7.37 -13.42 -7.28
CA ALA A 184 6.88 -14.74 -7.70
C ALA A 184 5.36 -14.89 -7.59
N MET A 185 4.70 -13.96 -6.90
CA MET A 185 3.27 -13.99 -6.59
C MET A 185 2.43 -13.24 -7.64
N LYS A 186 1.13 -13.50 -7.65
CA LYS A 186 0.12 -12.91 -8.54
C LYS A 186 -0.76 -11.92 -7.76
N PRO A 187 -1.39 -10.93 -8.42
CA PRO A 187 -2.38 -10.08 -7.76
C PRO A 187 -3.43 -10.90 -7.02
N GLY A 188 -3.68 -10.54 -5.75
CA GLY A 188 -4.57 -11.27 -4.85
C GLY A 188 -3.89 -12.27 -3.93
N ASP A 189 -2.70 -12.78 -4.28
CA ASP A 189 -1.91 -13.59 -3.35
C ASP A 189 -1.57 -12.77 -2.09
N SER A 190 -1.37 -13.46 -0.97
CA SER A 190 -1.30 -12.81 0.34
C SER A 190 -0.12 -13.29 1.19
N ILE A 191 0.33 -12.45 2.12
CA ILE A 191 1.35 -12.80 3.11
C ILE A 191 0.86 -12.39 4.49
N VAL A 192 0.80 -13.34 5.42
CA VAL A 192 0.61 -13.09 6.85
C VAL A 192 1.98 -12.95 7.49
N VAL A 193 2.29 -11.78 8.02
CA VAL A 193 3.58 -11.49 8.67
C VAL A 193 3.37 -11.26 10.15
N GLY A 194 4.08 -12.02 10.96
CA GLY A 194 4.15 -11.83 12.40
C GLY A 194 5.16 -10.76 12.79
N VAL A 195 4.74 -9.77 13.58
CA VAL A 195 5.57 -8.60 13.92
C VAL A 195 5.52 -8.30 15.41
N ASP A 196 6.70 -8.25 16.02
CA ASP A 196 6.89 -7.83 17.40
C ASP A 196 7.00 -6.30 17.52
N HIS A 197 6.23 -5.72 18.43
CA HIS A 197 6.15 -4.27 18.57
C HIS A 197 7.36 -3.71 19.33
N ARG A 198 7.62 -2.41 19.15
CA ARG A 198 8.53 -1.67 20.04
C ARG A 198 7.93 -1.63 21.45
N ASN A 199 8.31 -2.60 22.27
CA ASN A 199 7.85 -2.78 23.64
C ASN A 199 8.78 -2.13 24.66
N ALA A 200 8.34 -2.08 25.93
CA ALA A 200 9.13 -1.55 27.03
C ALA A 200 10.47 -2.30 27.18
N GLN A 201 11.56 -1.56 27.37
CA GLN A 201 12.92 -2.13 27.43
C GLN A 201 13.05 -3.29 28.41
N SER A 202 12.49 -3.17 29.61
CA SER A 202 12.57 -4.22 30.64
C SER A 202 11.88 -5.51 30.22
N LEU A 203 10.79 -5.42 29.46
CA LEU A 203 10.05 -6.58 28.95
C LEU A 203 10.86 -7.30 27.88
N VAL A 204 11.37 -6.55 26.89
CA VAL A 204 12.18 -7.13 25.81
C VAL A 204 13.48 -7.71 26.37
N GLN A 205 14.20 -6.98 27.23
CA GLN A 205 15.42 -7.50 27.83
C GLN A 205 15.18 -8.78 28.63
N CYS A 206 14.08 -8.89 29.37
CA CYS A 206 13.74 -10.10 30.12
C CYS A 206 13.45 -11.29 29.19
N ALA A 207 12.80 -11.07 28.04
CA ALA A 207 12.49 -12.12 27.08
C ALA A 207 13.75 -12.77 26.48
N TYR A 208 14.84 -12.01 26.31
CA TYR A 208 16.10 -12.50 25.73
C TYR A 208 17.23 -12.69 26.76
N ASN A 209 16.96 -12.38 28.03
CA ASN A 209 17.87 -12.62 29.15
C ASN A 209 17.06 -13.25 30.30
N ASP A 210 16.34 -14.32 29.98
CA ASP A 210 15.45 -14.97 30.94
C ASP A 210 16.20 -15.45 32.20
N PRO A 211 15.59 -15.35 33.38
CA PRO A 211 16.23 -15.77 34.64
C PRO A 211 16.60 -17.25 34.68
N GLU A 212 15.93 -18.10 33.91
CA GLU A 212 16.20 -19.54 33.82
C GLU A 212 17.49 -19.85 33.03
N GLY A 213 18.00 -18.89 32.25
CA GLY A 213 19.22 -19.01 31.46
C GLY A 213 19.06 -19.76 30.14
N ASP A 214 17.83 -19.95 29.67
CA ASP A 214 17.53 -20.70 28.45
C ASP A 214 18.00 -19.95 27.18
N SER A 215 17.79 -18.63 27.12
CA SER A 215 18.29 -17.76 26.04
C SER A 215 19.82 -17.76 26.00
N GLN A 216 20.47 -17.65 27.17
CA GLN A 216 21.93 -17.72 27.25
C GLN A 216 22.45 -19.08 26.78
N ALA A 217 21.78 -20.18 27.15
CA ALA A 217 22.19 -21.52 26.73
C ALA A 217 22.03 -21.70 25.21
N PHE A 218 20.94 -21.19 24.63
CA PHE A 218 20.70 -21.18 23.19
C PHE A 218 21.82 -20.43 22.44
N GLU A 219 22.18 -19.25 22.92
CA GLU A 219 23.20 -18.41 22.30
C GLU A 219 24.59 -19.05 22.37
N LEU A 220 25.01 -19.51 23.55
CA LEU A 220 26.32 -20.14 23.74
C LEU A 220 26.46 -21.46 22.96
N ASN A 221 25.35 -22.13 22.61
CA ASN A 221 25.38 -23.31 21.75
C ASN A 221 25.96 -23.01 20.35
N ALA A 222 25.84 -21.77 19.85
CA ALA A 222 26.42 -21.38 18.55
C ALA A 222 27.95 -21.58 18.51
N LEU A 223 28.64 -21.30 19.61
CA LEU A 223 30.10 -21.50 19.73
C LEU A 223 30.47 -22.99 19.68
N VAL A 224 29.66 -23.84 20.33
CA VAL A 224 29.82 -25.30 20.31
C VAL A 224 29.57 -25.86 18.91
N HIS A 225 28.57 -25.33 18.20
CA HIS A 225 28.30 -25.69 16.82
C HIS A 225 29.42 -25.22 15.88
N ALA A 226 29.93 -24.01 16.06
CA ALA A 226 31.06 -23.48 15.29
C ALA A 226 32.30 -24.37 15.42
N ASN A 227 32.64 -24.84 16.64
CA ASN A 227 33.73 -25.80 16.85
C ASN A 227 33.56 -27.08 16.03
N ARG A 228 32.33 -27.60 15.96
CA ARG A 228 32.01 -28.81 15.17
C ARG A 228 32.24 -28.58 13.68
N ILE A 229 31.81 -27.44 13.14
CA ILE A 229 32.02 -27.07 11.73
C ILE A 229 33.51 -26.85 11.42
N LEU A 230 34.24 -26.18 12.32
CA LEU A 230 35.68 -25.95 12.18
C LEU A 230 36.52 -27.23 12.34
N GLY A 231 35.95 -28.30 12.90
CA GLY A 231 36.66 -29.56 13.21
C GLY A 231 37.70 -29.42 14.31
N ARG A 232 37.67 -28.34 15.10
CA ARG A 232 38.60 -28.06 16.21
C ARG A 232 37.91 -27.24 17.30
N GLU A 233 38.45 -27.28 18.52
CA GLU A 233 38.00 -26.44 19.64
C GLU A 233 38.65 -25.06 19.53
N ALA A 234 38.02 -24.16 18.77
CA ALA A 234 38.42 -22.76 18.66
C ALA A 234 37.80 -21.88 19.75
N PHE A 235 36.65 -22.28 20.30
CA PHE A 235 35.91 -21.56 21.33
C PHE A 235 35.72 -22.43 22.57
N LYS A 236 36.24 -22.01 23.73
CA LYS A 236 36.00 -22.70 25.01
C LYS A 236 34.97 -21.94 25.83
N ALA A 237 33.97 -22.63 26.37
CA ALA A 237 32.82 -21.99 27.00
C ALA A 237 33.21 -21.00 28.12
N GLU A 238 34.22 -21.33 28.92
CA GLU A 238 34.73 -20.49 30.01
C GLU A 238 35.41 -19.18 29.57
N GLU A 239 35.76 -19.06 28.29
CA GLU A 239 36.39 -17.86 27.71
C GLU A 239 35.34 -16.85 27.19
N TRP A 240 34.05 -17.18 27.25
CA TRP A 240 32.97 -16.36 26.68
C TRP A 240 31.83 -16.12 27.66
N SER A 241 31.26 -14.93 27.62
CA SER A 241 29.96 -14.63 28.25
C SER A 241 28.98 -14.11 27.23
N TYR A 242 27.68 -14.26 27.51
CA TYR A 242 26.60 -13.70 26.71
C TYR A 242 26.22 -12.31 27.24
N GLU A 243 25.92 -11.39 26.33
CA GLU A 243 25.31 -10.10 26.62
C GLU A 243 24.18 -9.83 25.62
N GLY A 244 22.95 -9.69 26.12
CA GLY A 244 21.78 -9.30 25.35
C GLY A 244 21.30 -7.90 25.72
N LEU A 245 21.28 -6.97 24.76
CA LEU A 245 20.89 -5.57 24.99
C LEU A 245 19.77 -5.15 24.05
N TYR A 246 18.75 -4.49 24.61
CA TYR A 246 17.72 -3.80 23.83
C TYR A 246 18.09 -2.32 23.62
N ASP A 247 18.33 -1.98 22.35
CA ASP A 247 18.54 -0.62 21.86
C ASP A 247 17.19 0.01 21.48
N GLU A 248 16.64 0.84 22.37
CA GLU A 248 15.34 1.50 22.18
C GLU A 248 15.33 2.48 21.00
N ILE A 249 16.48 3.10 20.69
CA ILE A 249 16.59 4.10 19.61
C ILE A 249 16.39 3.39 18.27
N ASN A 250 17.18 2.35 18.02
CA ASN A 250 17.08 1.56 16.80
C ASN A 250 15.91 0.56 16.81
N GLY A 251 15.34 0.30 18.00
CA GLY A 251 14.22 -0.62 18.20
C GLY A 251 14.63 -2.06 17.91
N ARG A 252 15.72 -2.53 18.50
CA ARG A 252 16.20 -3.91 18.30
C ARG A 252 16.87 -4.48 19.54
N HIS A 253 16.71 -5.78 19.74
CA HIS A 253 17.57 -6.57 20.62
C HIS A 253 18.84 -6.96 19.85
N GLU A 254 19.99 -6.90 20.51
CA GLU A 254 21.26 -7.40 19.99
C GLU A 254 21.89 -8.36 20.99
N ALA A 255 22.30 -9.53 20.49
CA ALA A 255 23.07 -10.50 21.24
C ALA A 255 24.55 -10.48 20.82
N ALA A 256 25.44 -10.56 21.79
CA ALA A 256 26.86 -10.70 21.55
C ALA A 256 27.53 -11.64 22.55
N PHE A 257 28.62 -12.28 22.07
CA PHE A 257 29.58 -12.96 22.92
C PHE A 257 30.70 -12.00 23.32
N CYS A 258 30.95 -11.89 24.62
CA CYS A 258 32.02 -11.07 25.19
C CYS A 258 33.19 -11.96 25.58
N ALA A 259 34.36 -11.74 24.96
CA ALA A 259 35.58 -12.48 25.26
C ALA A 259 36.09 -12.14 26.68
N GLN A 260 36.26 -13.14 27.52
CA GLN A 260 36.75 -13.00 28.90
C GLN A 260 38.29 -13.08 29.00
N ALA A 261 38.93 -13.59 27.95
CA ALA A 261 40.37 -13.68 27.75
C ALA A 261 40.73 -13.37 26.29
N ASP A 262 42.03 -13.30 25.97
CA ASP A 262 42.47 -13.27 24.58
C ASP A 262 42.27 -14.67 23.98
N VAL A 263 41.44 -14.79 22.95
CA VAL A 263 41.07 -16.06 22.31
C VAL A 263 41.75 -16.15 20.95
N VAL A 264 42.68 -17.10 20.81
CA VAL A 264 43.37 -17.36 19.54
C VAL A 264 42.53 -18.32 18.70
N ILE A 265 41.92 -17.81 17.63
CA ILE A 265 41.09 -18.61 16.72
C ILE A 265 41.96 -19.36 15.71
N GLU A 266 42.94 -18.66 15.13
CA GLU A 266 43.99 -19.19 14.25
C GLU A 266 45.16 -18.21 14.13
N GLU A 267 46.20 -18.62 13.39
CA GLU A 267 47.34 -17.75 13.08
C GLU A 267 46.87 -16.47 12.40
N GLY A 268 47.16 -15.32 13.01
CA GLY A 268 46.75 -14.01 12.52
C GLY A 268 45.33 -13.57 12.92
N LEU A 269 44.59 -14.38 13.69
CA LEU A 269 43.26 -14.02 14.21
C LEU A 269 43.15 -14.30 15.72
N THR A 270 43.35 -13.27 16.52
CA THR A 270 43.15 -13.28 17.97
C THR A 270 42.07 -12.29 18.36
N ILE A 271 41.00 -12.78 18.98
CA ILE A 271 39.97 -11.94 19.58
C ILE A 271 40.48 -11.47 20.94
N GLN A 272 40.62 -10.15 21.10
CA GLN A 272 41.15 -9.57 22.33
C GLN A 272 40.11 -9.65 23.46
N LYS A 273 40.56 -9.81 24.70
CA LYS A 273 39.71 -9.72 25.88
C LYS A 273 38.85 -8.45 25.85
N GLY A 274 37.56 -8.60 26.16
CA GLY A 274 36.57 -7.53 26.16
C GLY A 274 35.96 -7.23 24.79
N SER A 275 36.44 -7.85 23.71
CA SER A 275 35.81 -7.74 22.39
C SER A 275 34.42 -8.37 22.41
N LYS A 276 33.49 -7.74 21.69
CA LYS A 276 32.12 -8.24 21.50
C LYS A 276 31.98 -8.79 20.09
N ILE A 277 31.53 -10.03 19.98
CA ILE A 277 31.21 -10.70 18.71
C ILE A 277 29.70 -10.82 18.61
N ARG A 278 29.07 -10.10 17.69
CA ARG A 278 27.60 -10.12 17.52
C ARG A 278 27.16 -11.41 16.84
N ILE A 279 26.08 -12.03 17.33
CA ILE A 279 25.53 -13.30 16.78
C ILE A 279 24.11 -13.15 16.21
N GLU A 280 23.26 -12.35 16.85
CA GLU A 280 21.91 -12.11 16.36
C GLU A 280 21.44 -10.67 16.59
N ARG A 281 20.38 -10.32 15.87
CA ARG A 281 19.58 -9.12 16.04
C ARG A 281 18.12 -9.50 15.94
N SER A 282 17.28 -8.85 16.75
CA SER A 282 15.83 -8.95 16.62
C SER A 282 15.19 -7.57 16.64
N TYR A 283 14.85 -7.06 15.46
CA TYR A 283 14.17 -5.79 15.26
C TYR A 283 12.71 -5.84 15.69
N LYS A 284 12.29 -4.74 16.29
CA LYS A 284 10.95 -4.43 16.75
C LYS A 284 10.41 -3.25 15.96
N TYR A 285 9.10 -3.23 15.71
CA TYR A 285 8.51 -2.27 14.79
C TYR A 285 7.45 -1.42 15.49
N SER A 286 7.44 -0.13 15.20
CA SER A 286 6.26 0.72 15.39
C SER A 286 5.28 0.55 14.23
N LYS A 287 4.01 0.92 14.42
CA LYS A 287 3.00 0.92 13.35
C LYS A 287 3.46 1.64 12.08
N HIS A 288 4.17 2.77 12.23
CA HIS A 288 4.70 3.52 11.08
C HIS A 288 5.79 2.74 10.32
N GLU A 289 6.70 2.07 11.04
CA GLU A 289 7.75 1.26 10.44
C GLU A 289 7.20 0.00 9.74
N VAL A 290 6.11 -0.59 10.26
CA VAL A 290 5.41 -1.70 9.59
C VAL A 290 4.82 -1.27 8.25
N LEU A 291 4.16 -0.10 8.22
CA LEU A 291 3.64 0.43 6.94
C LEU A 291 4.80 0.65 5.95
N GLN A 292 5.95 1.15 6.41
CA GLN A 292 7.14 1.38 5.57
C GLN A 292 7.75 0.09 5.06
N LEU A 293 7.73 -0.97 5.88
CA LEU A 293 8.15 -2.30 5.50
C LEU A 293 7.34 -2.80 4.29
N PHE A 294 6.01 -2.67 4.35
CA PHE A 294 5.11 -3.18 3.30
C PHE A 294 5.07 -2.30 2.04
N ASP A 295 5.12 -0.98 2.17
CA ASP A 295 5.18 -0.07 1.02
C ASP A 295 6.46 -0.32 0.19
N ARG A 296 7.62 -0.48 0.86
CA ARG A 296 8.89 -0.86 0.19
C ARG A 296 8.85 -2.25 -0.42
N ALA A 297 8.10 -3.17 0.19
CA ALA A 297 7.86 -4.50 -0.36
C ALA A 297 6.82 -4.51 -1.51
N GLN A 298 6.22 -3.36 -1.83
CA GLN A 298 5.16 -3.20 -2.82
C GLN A 298 3.92 -4.05 -2.53
N LEU A 299 3.55 -4.13 -1.25
CA LEU A 299 2.42 -4.87 -0.73
C LEU A 299 1.39 -3.93 -0.10
N ASN A 300 0.11 -4.20 -0.32
CA ASN A 300 -0.96 -3.48 0.35
C ASN A 300 -1.30 -4.16 1.67
N LEU A 301 -1.36 -3.37 2.75
CA LEU A 301 -1.93 -3.85 4.01
C LEU A 301 -3.44 -4.05 3.84
N HIS A 302 -3.91 -5.28 4.10
CA HIS A 302 -5.32 -5.65 3.98
C HIS A 302 -6.02 -5.69 5.33
N GLU A 303 -5.40 -6.32 6.33
CA GLU A 303 -5.95 -6.44 7.69
C GLU A 303 -4.83 -6.68 8.71
N TYR A 304 -5.09 -6.45 10.00
CA TYR A 304 -4.20 -6.88 11.07
C TYR A 304 -4.94 -7.27 12.35
N TRP A 305 -4.31 -8.11 13.17
CA TRP A 305 -4.82 -8.55 14.47
C TRP A 305 -3.71 -8.43 15.51
N SER A 306 -4.04 -7.88 16.68
CA SER A 306 -3.10 -7.64 17.79
C SER A 306 -3.56 -8.36 19.05
N ASP A 307 -2.64 -8.67 19.95
CA ASP A 307 -2.98 -9.19 21.28
C ASP A 307 -3.60 -8.10 22.16
N GLU A 308 -4.29 -8.47 23.24
CA GLU A 308 -4.99 -7.51 24.12
C GLU A 308 -4.07 -6.43 24.71
N ARG A 309 -2.77 -6.72 24.82
CA ARG A 309 -1.75 -5.82 25.36
C ARG A 309 -1.02 -4.99 24.31
N ASP A 310 -1.34 -5.16 23.02
CA ASP A 310 -0.70 -4.49 21.89
C ASP A 310 0.84 -4.66 21.86
N LEU A 311 1.32 -5.86 22.22
CA LEU A 311 2.75 -6.22 22.23
C LEU A 311 3.20 -6.83 20.90
N TYR A 312 2.26 -7.46 20.17
CA TYR A 312 2.54 -8.22 18.96
C TYR A 312 1.33 -8.16 18.02
N SER A 313 1.57 -8.25 16.71
CA SER A 313 0.49 -8.33 15.72
C SER A 313 0.80 -9.29 14.57
N LEU A 314 -0.26 -9.88 14.01
CA LEU A 314 -0.27 -10.53 12.71
C LEU A 314 -0.83 -9.55 11.68
N TYR A 315 -0.05 -9.27 10.63
CA TYR A 315 -0.46 -8.41 9.52
C TYR A 315 -0.73 -9.25 8.27
N LEU A 316 -1.90 -9.09 7.67
CA LEU A 316 -2.23 -9.67 6.37
C LEU A 316 -2.02 -8.63 5.28
N THR A 317 -1.10 -8.94 4.36
CA THR A 317 -0.82 -8.12 3.18
C THR A 317 -1.24 -8.83 1.91
N THR A 318 -1.48 -8.08 0.84
CA THR A 318 -1.85 -8.61 -0.48
C THR A 318 -0.99 -8.00 -1.57
N VAL A 319 -0.75 -8.79 -2.62
CA VAL A 319 -0.16 -8.30 -3.86
C VAL A 319 -1.22 -7.46 -4.59
N PRO A 320 -0.99 -6.15 -4.79
CA PRO A 320 -1.98 -5.29 -5.44
C PRO A 320 -2.07 -5.57 -6.94
N THR A 321 -3.18 -5.15 -7.55
CA THR A 321 -3.36 -5.18 -9.03
C THR A 321 -2.30 -4.34 -9.74
N ALA A 322 -2.01 -3.18 -9.17
CA ALA A 322 -0.97 -2.26 -9.62
C ALA A 322 -0.34 -1.58 -8.41
N TYR A 323 0.96 -1.32 -8.48
CA TYR A 323 1.71 -0.59 -7.45
C TYR A 323 2.22 0.75 -7.97
N PHE A 324 2.18 1.76 -7.11
CA PHE A 324 2.74 3.07 -7.36
C PHE A 324 3.50 3.48 -6.09
N SER A 325 4.71 4.02 -6.20
CA SER A 325 5.49 4.37 -5.00
C SER A 325 4.85 5.52 -4.21
N SER A 326 4.79 5.37 -2.89
CA SER A 326 4.39 6.43 -1.96
C SER A 326 5.55 7.35 -1.57
N ASN A 327 6.79 6.95 -1.88
CA ASN A 327 8.00 7.68 -1.53
C ASN A 327 8.27 8.81 -2.54
N PRO A 328 8.31 10.08 -2.10
CA PRO A 328 8.51 11.22 -3.00
C PRO A 328 9.85 11.19 -3.76
N ARG A 329 10.86 10.45 -3.27
CA ARG A 329 12.17 10.34 -3.93
C ARG A 329 12.19 9.37 -5.11
N ASP A 330 11.22 8.46 -5.18
CA ASP A 330 11.10 7.51 -6.29
C ASP A 330 10.40 8.15 -7.50
N ILE A 331 9.77 9.31 -7.31
CA ILE A 331 9.02 10.01 -8.34
C ILE A 331 9.96 10.89 -9.17
N GLY A 332 10.42 10.34 -10.30
CA GLY A 332 11.17 11.10 -11.31
C GLY A 332 10.29 12.06 -12.13
N PRO A 333 10.89 12.95 -12.95
CA PRO A 333 10.13 13.93 -13.73
C PRO A 333 9.37 13.34 -14.93
N VAL A 334 9.78 12.15 -15.37
CA VAL A 334 9.12 11.38 -16.43
C VAL A 334 8.75 10.02 -15.83
N PRO A 335 7.55 9.49 -16.09
CA PRO A 335 7.21 8.12 -15.69
C PRO A 335 8.16 7.10 -16.32
N THR A 336 8.51 6.06 -15.59
CA THR A 336 9.28 4.92 -16.10
C THR A 336 8.38 3.95 -16.88
N LEU A 337 8.98 3.03 -17.65
CA LEU A 337 8.21 1.96 -18.30
C LEU A 337 7.51 1.02 -17.31
N GLU A 338 8.07 0.86 -16.11
CA GLU A 338 7.45 0.10 -15.03
C GLU A 338 6.16 0.79 -14.56
N GLU A 339 6.21 2.10 -14.32
CA GLU A 339 5.01 2.89 -13.97
C GLU A 339 3.94 2.84 -15.06
N TRP A 340 4.31 2.92 -16.35
CA TRP A 340 3.38 2.71 -17.44
C TRP A 340 2.75 1.32 -17.43
N SER A 341 3.53 0.28 -17.15
CA SER A 341 3.04 -1.08 -17.04
C SER A 341 2.02 -1.20 -15.89
N GLU A 342 2.30 -0.61 -14.72
CA GLU A 342 1.38 -0.59 -13.58
C GLU A 342 0.09 0.17 -13.90
N LEU A 343 0.19 1.35 -14.53
CA LEU A 343 -0.97 2.13 -14.96
C LEU A 343 -1.85 1.35 -15.96
N TRP A 344 -1.23 0.68 -16.94
CA TRP A 344 -1.94 -0.11 -17.94
C TRP A 344 -2.63 -1.35 -17.37
N LYS A 345 -1.99 -2.04 -16.42
CA LYS A 345 -2.62 -3.16 -15.69
C LYS A 345 -3.89 -2.68 -14.99
N LEU A 346 -3.80 -1.56 -14.29
CA LEU A 346 -4.92 -0.99 -13.56
C LEU A 346 -6.04 -0.53 -14.50
N TRP A 347 -5.69 0.20 -15.57
CA TRP A 347 -6.63 0.63 -16.60
C TRP A 347 -7.37 -0.55 -17.23
N ASP A 348 -6.65 -1.61 -17.61
CA ASP A 348 -7.24 -2.77 -18.26
C ASP A 348 -8.19 -3.53 -17.31
N VAL A 349 -7.83 -3.69 -16.02
CA VAL A 349 -8.73 -4.30 -15.03
C VAL A 349 -10.02 -3.49 -14.89
N ILE A 350 -9.90 -2.18 -14.73
CA ILE A 350 -11.06 -1.29 -14.50
C ILE A 350 -11.97 -1.23 -15.73
N THR A 351 -11.40 -1.17 -16.93
CA THR A 351 -12.18 -0.98 -18.16
C THR A 351 -12.67 -2.28 -18.80
N MET A 352 -11.95 -3.39 -18.60
CA MET A 352 -12.23 -4.64 -19.32
C MET A 352 -12.68 -5.79 -18.40
N GLU A 353 -12.41 -5.72 -17.10
CA GLU A 353 -12.80 -6.79 -16.16
C GLU A 353 -13.88 -6.35 -15.16
N MET A 354 -13.96 -5.05 -14.83
CA MET A 354 -15.02 -4.51 -13.96
C MET A 354 -16.30 -4.11 -14.71
N VAL A 355 -16.23 -3.95 -16.04
CA VAL A 355 -17.37 -3.59 -16.89
C VAL A 355 -17.79 -4.79 -17.75
N PRO A 356 -19.01 -5.33 -17.57
CA PRO A 356 -19.54 -6.35 -18.48
C PRO A 356 -19.52 -5.84 -19.93
N ARG A 357 -19.15 -6.71 -20.88
CA ARG A 357 -18.91 -6.32 -22.27
C ARG A 357 -20.14 -5.68 -22.93
N GLU A 358 -21.32 -6.17 -22.58
CA GLU A 358 -22.63 -5.66 -23.02
C GLU A 358 -22.97 -4.27 -22.48
N MET A 359 -22.29 -3.82 -21.41
CA MET A 359 -22.50 -2.52 -20.78
C MET A 359 -21.51 -1.45 -21.25
N LEU A 360 -20.60 -1.75 -22.19
CA LEU A 360 -19.62 -0.77 -22.68
C LEU A 360 -20.28 0.46 -23.34
N GLU A 361 -21.44 0.32 -23.98
CA GLU A 361 -22.15 1.46 -24.57
C GLU A 361 -23.07 2.19 -23.57
N SER A 362 -23.09 1.76 -22.31
CA SER A 362 -23.88 2.42 -21.29
C SER A 362 -23.29 3.76 -20.87
N LYS A 363 -24.15 4.63 -20.34
CA LYS A 363 -23.82 5.98 -19.90
C LYS A 363 -24.28 6.18 -18.44
N PRO A 364 -23.52 5.71 -17.43
CA PRO A 364 -23.95 5.74 -16.02
C PRO A 364 -24.16 7.14 -15.45
N ILE A 365 -23.48 8.15 -16.01
CA ILE A 365 -23.63 9.56 -15.67
C ILE A 365 -23.95 10.32 -16.97
N ASP A 366 -25.09 11.00 -17.01
CA ASP A 366 -25.54 11.74 -18.21
C ASP A 366 -24.57 12.86 -18.64
N LEU A 367 -23.79 13.38 -17.71
CA LEU A 367 -22.76 14.40 -17.92
C LEU A 367 -21.41 13.84 -18.41
N ARG A 368 -21.33 12.54 -18.75
CA ARG A 368 -20.11 11.85 -19.21
C ARG A 368 -20.35 11.06 -20.48
N ASN A 369 -19.28 10.78 -21.23
CA ASN A 369 -19.40 9.92 -22.41
C ASN A 369 -19.72 8.46 -22.01
N PRO A 370 -20.27 7.63 -22.92
CA PRO A 370 -20.43 6.21 -22.67
C PRO A 370 -19.09 5.51 -22.35
N CYS A 371 -19.11 4.39 -21.63
CA CYS A 371 -17.88 3.69 -21.19
C CYS A 371 -16.93 3.37 -22.37
N ILE A 372 -17.46 2.97 -23.52
CA ILE A 372 -16.72 2.61 -24.73
C ILE A 372 -15.91 3.78 -25.30
N PHE A 373 -16.32 5.02 -25.07
CA PHE A 373 -15.56 6.21 -25.47
C PHE A 373 -14.16 6.18 -24.87
N TYR A 374 -14.06 5.86 -23.59
CA TYR A 374 -12.79 5.91 -22.85
C TYR A 374 -11.80 4.83 -23.33
N VAL A 375 -12.30 3.70 -23.83
CA VAL A 375 -11.48 2.62 -24.43
C VAL A 375 -10.74 3.12 -25.68
N GLY A 376 -11.38 3.97 -26.49
CA GLY A 376 -10.75 4.61 -27.65
C GLY A 376 -10.00 5.90 -27.32
N HIS A 377 -10.51 6.69 -26.37
CA HIS A 377 -9.95 7.98 -25.95
C HIS A 377 -8.53 7.89 -25.46
N ILE A 378 -8.25 7.02 -24.49
CA ILE A 378 -6.92 6.92 -23.86
C ILE A 378 -5.81 6.62 -24.87
N PRO A 379 -5.89 5.55 -25.69
CA PRO A 379 -4.84 5.31 -26.67
C PRO A 379 -4.79 6.38 -27.77
N THR A 380 -5.92 7.03 -28.10
CA THR A 380 -5.93 8.11 -29.10
C THR A 380 -5.20 9.34 -28.58
N PHE A 381 -5.42 9.73 -27.33
CA PHE A 381 -4.72 10.85 -26.70
C PHE A 381 -3.20 10.62 -26.69
N LEU A 382 -2.77 9.41 -26.32
CA LEU A 382 -1.35 9.02 -26.40
C LEU A 382 -0.80 9.10 -27.84
N ASP A 383 -1.53 8.59 -28.82
CA ASP A 383 -1.11 8.64 -30.23
C ASP A 383 -0.98 10.08 -30.76
N ILE A 384 -1.93 10.95 -30.40
CA ILE A 384 -1.90 12.38 -30.77
C ILE A 384 -0.65 13.04 -30.22
N HIS A 385 -0.38 12.89 -28.93
CA HIS A 385 0.76 13.54 -28.27
C HIS A 385 2.09 12.99 -28.76
N LEU A 386 2.23 11.67 -28.94
CA LEU A 386 3.43 11.07 -29.56
C LEU A 386 3.63 11.49 -31.02
N SER A 387 2.55 11.81 -31.73
CA SER A 387 2.62 12.31 -33.12
C SER A 387 3.07 13.76 -33.18
N ARG A 388 2.56 14.62 -32.28
CA ARG A 388 2.94 16.03 -32.18
C ARG A 388 4.44 16.22 -31.93
N VAL A 389 5.04 15.37 -31.10
CA VAL A 389 6.49 15.42 -30.79
C VAL A 389 7.35 14.51 -31.69
N GLY A 390 6.71 13.70 -32.53
CA GLY A 390 7.37 12.78 -33.46
C GLY A 390 7.36 13.29 -34.90
N ASN A 391 7.00 12.39 -35.83
CA ASN A 391 6.96 12.67 -37.27
C ASN A 391 5.62 13.24 -37.77
N GLY A 392 4.69 13.61 -36.87
CA GLY A 392 3.37 14.12 -37.24
C GLY A 392 2.39 13.08 -37.79
N ARG A 393 2.72 11.78 -37.77
CA ARG A 393 1.85 10.72 -38.32
C ARG A 393 1.06 10.01 -37.21
N TYR A 394 -0.26 10.13 -37.29
CA TYR A 394 -1.20 9.33 -36.48
C TYR A 394 -1.25 7.88 -36.98
N LEU A 395 -1.39 6.94 -36.03
CA LEU A 395 -1.63 5.53 -36.36
C LEU A 395 -3.05 5.33 -36.89
N ASN A 396 -4.03 6.09 -36.40
CA ASN A 396 -5.40 6.11 -36.91
C ASN A 396 -5.96 7.55 -36.95
N PRO A 397 -5.88 8.25 -38.11
CA PRO A 397 -6.42 9.60 -38.25
C PRO A 397 -7.93 9.74 -38.05
N ALA A 398 -8.72 8.68 -38.23
CA ALA A 398 -10.17 8.74 -38.00
C ALA A 398 -10.48 8.81 -36.50
N TYR A 399 -9.68 8.14 -35.67
CA TYR A 399 -9.86 8.12 -34.22
C TYR A 399 -9.63 9.49 -33.59
N THR A 400 -8.76 10.33 -34.16
CA THR A 400 -8.57 11.71 -33.67
C THR A 400 -9.83 12.56 -33.80
N GLN A 401 -10.77 12.23 -34.70
CA GLN A 401 -12.03 12.98 -34.81
C GLN A 401 -13.07 12.54 -33.77
N ILE A 402 -13.03 11.25 -33.42
CA ILE A 402 -14.02 10.59 -32.55
C ILE A 402 -13.64 10.72 -31.07
N PHE A 403 -12.35 10.63 -30.77
CA PHE A 403 -11.83 10.34 -29.44
C PHE A 403 -10.85 11.41 -28.93
N GLU A 404 -10.64 12.53 -29.61
CA GLU A 404 -9.65 13.54 -29.18
C GLU A 404 -10.08 14.24 -27.89
N ARG A 405 -11.35 14.65 -27.76
CA ARG A 405 -11.80 15.51 -26.67
C ARG A 405 -13.07 14.99 -26.00
N GLY A 406 -13.00 14.83 -24.68
CA GLY A 406 -14.14 14.47 -23.83
C GLY A 406 -15.17 15.60 -23.69
N ILE A 407 -16.24 15.34 -22.94
CA ILE A 407 -17.32 16.30 -22.70
C ILE A 407 -17.23 16.91 -21.30
N ASP A 408 -17.63 18.18 -21.19
CA ASP A 408 -17.93 18.85 -19.92
C ASP A 408 -19.19 19.72 -20.07
N PRO A 409 -20.38 19.12 -19.93
CA PRO A 409 -21.64 19.85 -19.96
C PRO A 409 -21.81 20.69 -18.69
N ASP A 410 -22.44 21.86 -18.83
CA ASP A 410 -22.92 22.62 -17.69
C ASP A 410 -23.93 21.76 -16.89
N VAL A 411 -23.75 21.68 -15.58
CA VAL A 411 -24.58 20.83 -14.73
C VAL A 411 -26.01 21.36 -14.60
N ASP A 412 -26.21 22.68 -14.62
CA ASP A 412 -27.53 23.34 -14.53
C ASP A 412 -28.24 23.40 -15.90
N ASP A 413 -27.50 23.55 -16.99
CA ASP A 413 -28.00 23.51 -18.38
C ASP A 413 -27.12 22.63 -19.29
N PRO A 414 -27.35 21.30 -19.32
CA PRO A 414 -26.54 20.38 -20.12
C PRO A 414 -26.59 20.59 -21.64
N SER A 415 -27.43 21.51 -22.14
CA SER A 415 -27.39 21.93 -23.54
C SER A 415 -26.19 22.84 -23.86
N GLN A 416 -25.60 23.46 -22.84
CA GLN A 416 -24.33 24.17 -22.92
C GLN A 416 -23.22 23.18 -22.57
N CYS A 417 -22.27 23.00 -23.48
CA CYS A 417 -21.13 22.11 -23.29
C CYS A 417 -19.91 22.76 -23.92
N HIS A 418 -18.75 22.62 -23.26
CA HIS A 418 -17.48 22.99 -23.86
C HIS A 418 -17.21 22.19 -25.15
N ASP A 419 -16.37 22.72 -26.03
CA ASP A 419 -16.02 22.06 -27.30
C ASP A 419 -15.60 20.59 -27.06
N HIS A 420 -16.14 19.67 -27.85
CA HIS A 420 -15.90 18.23 -27.69
C HIS A 420 -15.96 17.48 -29.03
N SER A 421 -15.43 16.25 -29.06
CA SER A 421 -15.52 15.40 -30.25
C SER A 421 -16.98 15.04 -30.57
N SER A 422 -17.33 14.99 -31.85
CA SER A 422 -18.65 14.51 -32.28
C SER A 422 -18.75 13.01 -32.06
N LEU A 423 -19.83 12.55 -31.43
CA LEU A 423 -20.06 11.12 -31.23
C LEU A 423 -20.48 10.46 -32.55
N PRO A 424 -19.96 9.26 -32.87
CA PRO A 424 -20.32 8.55 -34.08
C PRO A 424 -21.69 7.86 -33.92
N ASP A 425 -22.41 7.65 -35.02
CA ASP A 425 -23.66 6.88 -35.01
C ASP A 425 -23.44 5.41 -34.59
N LYS A 426 -22.24 4.89 -34.86
CA LYS A 426 -21.81 3.54 -34.48
C LYS A 426 -20.35 3.58 -34.02
N TRP A 427 -20.07 2.98 -32.88
CA TRP A 427 -18.71 2.84 -32.37
C TRP A 427 -17.84 1.94 -33.26
N PRO A 428 -16.53 2.21 -33.34
CA PRO A 428 -15.58 1.26 -33.93
C PRO A 428 -15.67 -0.13 -33.28
N ASP A 429 -15.17 -1.17 -33.93
CA ASP A 429 -15.18 -2.50 -33.31
C ASP A 429 -14.23 -2.53 -32.10
N LEU A 430 -14.66 -3.17 -31.02
CA LEU A 430 -13.86 -3.27 -29.79
C LEU A 430 -12.50 -3.92 -30.05
N SER A 431 -12.44 -4.97 -30.88
CA SER A 431 -11.17 -5.64 -31.19
C SER A 431 -10.21 -4.74 -31.97
N GLU A 432 -10.74 -3.87 -32.84
CA GLU A 432 -9.95 -2.87 -33.57
C GLU A 432 -9.43 -1.78 -32.62
N MET A 433 -10.24 -1.31 -31.67
CA MET A 433 -9.81 -0.36 -30.64
C MET A 433 -8.71 -0.96 -29.75
N LEU A 434 -8.87 -2.21 -29.31
CA LEU A 434 -7.85 -2.89 -28.49
C LEU A 434 -6.56 -3.14 -29.28
N SER A 435 -6.65 -3.51 -30.56
CA SER A 435 -5.47 -3.62 -31.43
C SER A 435 -4.75 -2.28 -31.58
N PHE A 436 -5.50 -1.19 -31.77
CA PHE A 436 -4.96 0.17 -31.81
C PHE A 436 -4.26 0.54 -30.49
N ARG A 437 -4.90 0.30 -29.34
CA ARG A 437 -4.29 0.48 -28.02
C ARG A 437 -2.94 -0.21 -27.91
N ASP A 438 -2.87 -1.48 -28.28
CA ASP A 438 -1.65 -2.28 -28.15
C ASP A 438 -0.53 -1.77 -29.08
N GLN A 439 -0.88 -1.29 -30.28
CA GLN A 439 0.05 -0.64 -31.20
C GLN A 439 0.58 0.69 -30.64
N VAL A 440 -0.27 1.51 -30.02
CA VAL A 440 0.14 2.78 -29.39
C VAL A 440 1.03 2.51 -28.16
N ARG A 441 0.68 1.53 -27.31
CA ARG A 441 1.52 1.11 -26.17
C ARG A 441 2.89 0.61 -26.65
N LYS A 442 2.94 -0.13 -27.77
CA LYS A 442 4.21 -0.52 -28.42
C LYS A 442 4.99 0.71 -28.89
N ARG A 443 4.34 1.68 -29.55
CA ARG A 443 4.98 2.92 -30.00
C ARG A 443 5.61 3.68 -28.84
N LEU A 444 4.96 3.74 -27.68
CA LEU A 444 5.55 4.33 -26.48
C LEU A 444 6.79 3.54 -26.01
N ARG A 445 6.73 2.21 -25.96
CA ARG A 445 7.92 1.39 -25.63
C ARG A 445 9.09 1.65 -26.58
N ASP A 446 8.82 1.84 -27.88
CA ASP A 446 9.83 2.19 -28.87
C ASP A 446 10.45 3.59 -28.62
N VAL A 447 9.69 4.54 -28.06
CA VAL A 447 10.20 5.87 -27.61
C VAL A 447 11.21 5.73 -26.47
N TYR A 448 10.94 4.87 -25.49
CA TYR A 448 11.89 4.59 -24.41
C TYR A 448 13.12 3.82 -24.93
N ALA A 449 12.91 2.77 -25.74
CA ALA A 449 13.99 1.93 -26.26
C ALA A 449 14.97 2.69 -27.17
N SER A 450 14.48 3.67 -27.93
CA SER A 450 15.32 4.53 -28.79
C SER A 450 16.08 5.62 -28.03
N GLY A 451 15.78 5.83 -26.73
CA GLY A 451 16.31 6.95 -25.96
C GLY A 451 15.67 8.30 -26.29
N SER A 452 14.65 8.33 -27.15
CA SER A 452 13.92 9.57 -27.51
C SER A 452 13.25 10.22 -26.31
N ILE A 453 12.95 9.44 -25.27
CA ILE A 453 12.41 9.95 -23.99
C ILE A 453 13.33 10.96 -23.29
N ASN A 454 14.64 10.99 -23.61
CA ASN A 454 15.57 11.97 -23.07
C ASN A 454 15.40 13.36 -23.69
N ASP A 455 14.69 13.49 -24.81
CA ASP A 455 14.27 14.79 -25.33
C ASP A 455 13.18 15.39 -24.43
N ARG A 456 13.38 16.62 -23.96
CA ARG A 456 12.49 17.26 -22.99
C ARG A 456 11.06 17.48 -23.51
N LYS A 457 10.88 17.68 -24.82
CA LYS A 457 9.54 17.84 -25.41
C LYS A 457 8.81 16.51 -25.45
N VAL A 458 9.51 15.44 -25.81
CA VAL A 458 8.98 14.07 -25.77
C VAL A 458 8.65 13.68 -24.32
N ALA A 459 9.59 13.87 -23.39
CA ALA A 459 9.41 13.67 -21.95
C ALA A 459 8.16 14.36 -21.42
N ARG A 460 7.96 15.64 -21.74
CA ARG A 460 6.78 16.41 -21.33
C ARG A 460 5.49 15.83 -21.91
N ALA A 461 5.48 15.49 -23.19
CA ALA A 461 4.30 14.88 -23.81
C ALA A 461 3.94 13.53 -23.15
N VAL A 462 4.95 12.70 -22.85
CA VAL A 462 4.76 11.43 -22.16
C VAL A 462 4.25 11.64 -20.73
N PHE A 463 4.82 12.60 -19.99
CA PHE A 463 4.32 13.00 -18.66
C PHE A 463 2.85 13.44 -18.70
N THR A 464 2.49 14.33 -19.62
CA THR A 464 1.12 14.84 -19.79
C THR A 464 0.14 13.70 -20.06
N VAL A 465 0.50 12.77 -20.95
CA VAL A 465 -0.37 11.63 -21.28
C VAL A 465 -0.52 10.66 -20.11
N TYR A 466 0.57 10.38 -19.38
CA TYR A 466 0.54 9.49 -18.22
C TYR A 466 -0.45 9.98 -17.17
N GLU A 467 -0.37 11.26 -16.81
CA GLU A 467 -1.24 11.84 -15.82
C GLU A 467 -2.67 11.99 -16.31
N HIS A 468 -2.85 12.31 -17.60
CA HIS A 468 -4.17 12.29 -18.22
C HIS A 468 -4.85 10.91 -18.10
N GLU A 469 -4.14 9.83 -18.46
CA GLU A 469 -4.66 8.47 -18.31
C GLU A 469 -4.96 8.13 -16.84
N ALA A 470 -4.10 8.55 -15.89
CA ALA A 470 -4.36 8.39 -14.47
C ALA A 470 -5.58 9.17 -13.95
N MET A 471 -5.82 10.40 -14.41
CA MET A 471 -7.03 11.17 -14.08
C MET A 471 -8.30 10.49 -14.61
N HIS A 472 -8.20 9.86 -15.79
CA HIS A 472 -9.30 9.11 -16.37
C HIS A 472 -9.61 7.82 -15.63
N ILE A 473 -8.65 7.19 -14.94
CA ILE A 473 -8.93 6.04 -14.06
C ILE A 473 -9.94 6.44 -12.99
N GLU A 474 -9.68 7.54 -12.28
CA GLU A 474 -10.58 8.05 -11.24
C GLU A 474 -11.96 8.42 -11.82
N THR A 475 -11.96 9.10 -12.98
CA THR A 475 -13.20 9.45 -13.69
C THR A 475 -14.04 8.25 -14.06
N PHE A 476 -13.40 7.22 -14.61
CA PHE A 476 -14.08 6.02 -15.06
C PHE A 476 -14.66 5.26 -13.86
N LEU A 477 -13.89 5.13 -12.78
CA LEU A 477 -14.34 4.45 -11.56
C LEU A 477 -15.57 5.10 -10.94
N TYR A 478 -15.55 6.41 -10.65
CA TYR A 478 -16.73 7.03 -10.02
C TYR A 478 -17.96 6.98 -10.93
N MET A 479 -17.77 6.93 -12.26
CA MET A 479 -18.84 6.83 -13.24
C MET A 479 -19.54 5.47 -13.15
N HIS A 480 -18.83 4.37 -13.32
CA HIS A 480 -19.50 3.06 -13.32
C HIS A 480 -19.94 2.63 -11.92
N LEU A 481 -19.36 3.16 -10.82
CA LEU A 481 -19.95 2.98 -9.48
C LEU A 481 -21.36 3.58 -9.33
N GLN A 482 -21.83 4.38 -10.28
CA GLN A 482 -23.25 4.79 -10.34
C GLN A 482 -24.17 3.72 -10.93
N ALA A 483 -23.61 2.71 -11.59
CA ALA A 483 -24.34 1.60 -12.19
C ALA A 483 -24.46 0.40 -11.25
N ASP A 484 -25.55 -0.35 -11.42
CA ASP A 484 -25.87 -1.58 -10.69
C ASP A 484 -25.17 -2.83 -11.23
N TRP A 485 -24.62 -2.76 -12.44
CA TRP A 485 -23.94 -3.86 -13.14
C TRP A 485 -22.42 -3.90 -12.93
N THR A 486 -21.84 -2.96 -12.19
CA THR A 486 -20.38 -2.94 -11.96
C THR A 486 -19.93 -4.20 -11.23
N LEU A 487 -18.92 -4.88 -11.81
CA LEU A 487 -18.27 -6.01 -11.17
C LEU A 487 -17.17 -5.51 -10.24
N SER A 488 -16.95 -6.26 -9.15
CA SER A 488 -15.84 -5.97 -8.24
C SER A 488 -14.49 -6.23 -8.90
N PRO A 489 -13.41 -5.56 -8.43
CA PRO A 489 -12.06 -5.82 -8.90
C PRO A 489 -11.75 -7.33 -8.81
N PRO A 490 -11.39 -7.99 -9.92
CA PRO A 490 -11.18 -9.42 -9.95
C PRO A 490 -9.94 -9.80 -9.13
N LYS A 491 -9.95 -11.02 -8.58
CA LYS A 491 -8.81 -11.63 -7.87
C LYS A 491 -8.36 -10.88 -6.60
N MET A 492 -9.01 -9.80 -6.21
CA MET A 492 -8.73 -9.11 -4.95
C MET A 492 -9.47 -9.77 -3.79
N LEU A 493 -8.84 -9.80 -2.61
CA LEU A 493 -9.54 -10.16 -1.38
C LEU A 493 -10.59 -9.07 -1.08
N PRO A 494 -11.85 -9.44 -0.83
CA PRO A 494 -12.85 -8.46 -0.44
C PRO A 494 -12.45 -7.85 0.90
N PRO A 495 -12.50 -6.52 1.04
CA PRO A 495 -12.20 -5.88 2.31
C PRO A 495 -13.24 -6.28 3.36
N ARG A 496 -12.80 -6.35 4.61
CA ARG A 496 -13.70 -6.45 5.74
C ARG A 496 -14.15 -5.04 6.15
N PHE A 497 -15.45 -4.87 6.31
CA PHE A 497 -16.01 -3.66 6.91
C PHE A 497 -16.57 -4.02 8.27
N GLU A 498 -16.08 -3.38 9.32
CA GLU A 498 -16.71 -3.46 10.64
C GLU A 498 -18.16 -2.97 10.51
N GLU A 499 -19.14 -3.75 10.98
CA GLU A 499 -20.55 -3.41 10.77
C GLU A 499 -20.96 -2.11 11.48
N LYS A 500 -20.38 -1.86 12.65
CA LYS A 500 -20.68 -0.72 13.53
C LYS A 500 -19.43 -0.28 14.31
N PRO A 501 -18.44 0.33 13.63
CA PRO A 501 -17.29 0.92 14.29
C PRO A 501 -17.72 1.94 15.33
N LYS A 502 -16.92 2.07 16.38
CA LYS A 502 -17.07 3.17 17.34
C LYS A 502 -16.95 4.50 16.59
N GLU A 503 -18.00 5.31 16.60
CA GLU A 503 -17.99 6.64 15.99
C GLU A 503 -16.90 7.51 16.62
N VAL A 504 -16.15 8.23 15.77
CA VAL A 504 -15.16 9.21 16.22
C VAL A 504 -15.84 10.42 16.86
N GLY A 505 -15.18 11.02 17.86
CA GLY A 505 -15.59 12.32 18.42
C GLY A 505 -15.46 13.46 17.40
N PRO A 506 -16.00 14.66 17.69
CA PRO A 506 -15.87 15.83 16.81
C PRO A 506 -14.42 16.16 16.46
N ALA A 507 -14.16 16.60 15.23
CA ALA A 507 -12.80 16.96 14.81
C ALA A 507 -12.21 18.06 15.71
N SER A 508 -10.95 17.88 16.11
CA SER A 508 -10.20 18.88 16.88
C SER A 508 -9.90 20.11 16.01
N TRP A 509 -9.87 21.30 16.61
CA TRP A 509 -9.49 22.54 15.92
C TRP A 509 -8.03 22.87 16.18
N MET A 510 -7.26 23.06 15.11
CA MET A 510 -5.84 23.42 15.16
C MET A 510 -5.68 24.87 14.71
N LYS A 511 -4.84 25.62 15.41
CA LYS A 511 -4.52 27.00 15.05
C LYS A 511 -3.33 27.03 14.11
N MET A 512 -3.52 27.66 12.96
CA MET A 512 -2.47 27.92 11.98
C MET A 512 -1.95 29.35 12.17
N SER A 513 -0.64 29.50 12.30
CA SER A 513 0.02 30.80 12.43
C SER A 513 0.03 31.53 11.09
N PRO A 514 0.02 32.88 11.07
CA PRO A 514 0.22 33.62 9.84
C PRO A 514 1.58 33.26 9.24
N THR A 515 1.63 33.16 7.91
CA THR A 515 2.86 32.81 7.20
C THR A 515 2.86 33.39 5.79
N THR A 516 4.03 33.39 5.16
CA THR A 516 4.15 33.58 3.71
C THR A 516 4.51 32.24 3.09
N MET A 517 3.72 31.79 2.13
CA MET A 517 3.94 30.53 1.45
C MET A 517 4.21 30.74 -0.04
N ASN A 518 4.84 29.74 -0.64
CA ASN A 518 4.98 29.66 -2.08
C ASN A 518 4.04 28.57 -2.59
N VAL A 519 3.28 28.89 -3.63
CA VAL A 519 2.37 27.96 -4.29
C VAL A 519 2.63 27.94 -5.79
N GLY A 520 2.30 26.83 -6.43
CA GLY A 520 2.64 26.57 -7.83
C GLY A 520 4.11 26.23 -8.04
N MET A 521 4.51 26.12 -9.30
CA MET A 521 5.85 25.76 -9.72
C MET A 521 6.31 26.57 -10.94
N ASN A 522 7.61 26.58 -11.18
CA ASN A 522 8.19 27.18 -12.39
C ASN A 522 8.55 26.07 -13.36
N ASP A 523 7.89 26.07 -14.52
CA ASP A 523 8.13 25.11 -15.59
C ASP A 523 7.62 25.68 -16.93
N VAL A 524 8.48 26.42 -17.64
CA VAL A 524 8.08 27.11 -18.87
C VAL A 524 8.10 26.12 -20.04
N GLU A 525 6.96 25.95 -20.72
CA GLU A 525 6.87 25.14 -21.94
C GLU A 525 7.77 25.73 -23.04
N GLY A 526 8.74 24.95 -23.52
CA GLY A 526 9.75 25.38 -24.49
C GLY A 526 11.08 25.83 -23.88
N SER A 527 11.20 25.88 -22.55
CA SER A 527 12.46 26.06 -21.84
C SER A 527 13.05 24.72 -21.39
N ASP A 528 14.39 24.66 -21.36
CA ASP A 528 15.13 23.56 -20.75
C ASP A 528 15.33 23.74 -19.22
N GLU A 529 14.80 24.82 -18.65
CA GLU A 529 14.86 25.09 -17.20
C GLU A 529 13.85 24.25 -16.41
N GLY A 530 14.28 23.77 -15.24
CA GLY A 530 13.47 23.06 -14.26
C GLY A 530 13.54 21.53 -14.38
N ASP A 531 13.51 20.84 -13.24
CA ASP A 531 13.68 19.38 -13.24
C ASP A 531 12.37 18.62 -13.49
N TYR A 532 11.22 19.20 -13.10
CA TYR A 532 9.89 18.56 -13.15
C TYR A 532 8.90 19.31 -14.05
N PHE A 533 7.93 18.58 -14.58
CA PHE A 533 6.82 19.12 -15.36
C PHE A 533 5.60 19.40 -14.48
N GLY A 534 4.84 20.43 -14.84
CA GLY A 534 3.52 20.70 -14.26
C GLY A 534 2.49 21.05 -15.33
N TRP A 535 1.22 21.00 -14.96
CA TRP A 535 0.12 21.51 -15.79
C TRP A 535 0.16 23.04 -15.86
N ASP A 536 -0.39 23.63 -16.91
CA ASP A 536 -0.40 25.09 -17.12
C ASP A 536 -1.01 25.87 -15.94
N ASN A 537 -2.05 25.34 -15.28
CA ASN A 537 -2.66 25.94 -14.09
C ASN A 537 -1.77 25.94 -12.83
N GLU A 538 -0.71 25.12 -12.80
CA GLU A 538 0.23 25.05 -11.68
C GLU A 538 1.29 26.17 -11.73
N LYS A 539 1.26 26.97 -12.80
CA LYS A 539 2.32 27.91 -13.18
C LYS A 539 1.81 29.35 -13.31
N PRO A 540 2.65 30.35 -13.03
CA PRO A 540 3.99 30.25 -12.45
C PRO A 540 3.95 30.07 -10.92
N ARG A 541 5.12 29.84 -10.30
CA ARG A 541 5.25 29.91 -8.84
C ARG A 541 4.95 31.33 -8.37
N ARG A 542 4.12 31.44 -7.33
CA ARG A 542 3.73 32.71 -6.71
C ARG A 542 3.91 32.68 -5.20
N SER A 543 4.11 33.85 -4.60
CA SER A 543 4.14 34.04 -3.15
C SER A 543 2.82 34.65 -2.68
N THR A 544 2.29 34.14 -1.57
CA THR A 544 1.01 34.55 -1.00
C THR A 544 1.11 34.61 0.53
N GLY A 545 0.43 35.59 1.14
CA GLY A 545 0.41 35.80 2.58
C GLY A 545 -0.87 35.21 3.19
N LEU A 546 -0.71 34.36 4.19
CA LEU A 546 -1.80 33.76 4.95
C LEU A 546 -2.00 34.47 6.28
N GLN A 547 -3.25 34.82 6.56
CA GLN A 547 -3.68 35.27 7.88
C GLN A 547 -3.83 34.07 8.84
N PRO A 548 -3.84 34.27 10.17
CA PRO A 548 -4.15 33.19 11.08
C PRO A 548 -5.58 32.67 10.86
N PHE A 549 -5.76 31.36 10.99
CA PHE A 549 -7.05 30.69 10.95
C PHE A 549 -7.02 29.45 11.86
N THR A 550 -8.19 28.87 12.12
CA THR A 550 -8.29 27.53 12.71
C THR A 550 -8.87 26.55 11.70
N ILE A 551 -8.38 25.32 11.73
CA ILE A 551 -8.77 24.26 10.79
C ILE A 551 -9.02 22.94 11.53
N GLN A 552 -9.99 22.16 11.07
CA GLN A 552 -10.25 20.83 11.62
C GLN A 552 -9.08 19.85 11.36
N SER A 553 -8.80 18.99 12.35
CA SER A 553 -7.73 17.98 12.28
C SER A 553 -7.96 16.90 11.23
N ARG A 554 -9.23 16.62 10.91
CA ARG A 554 -9.66 15.60 9.94
C ARG A 554 -10.83 16.11 9.10
N PRO A 555 -11.11 15.51 7.93
CA PRO A 555 -12.31 15.83 7.15
C PRO A 555 -13.59 15.40 7.88
N VAL A 556 -14.70 15.95 7.41
CA VAL A 556 -16.07 15.66 7.87
C VAL A 556 -16.44 14.21 7.53
N THR A 557 -17.00 13.48 8.50
CA THR A 557 -17.39 12.09 8.28
C THR A 557 -18.81 11.95 7.74
N ASN A 558 -19.11 10.78 7.17
CA ASN A 558 -20.46 10.35 6.83
C ASN A 558 -21.41 10.45 8.03
N GLY A 559 -20.98 10.07 9.23
CA GLY A 559 -21.78 10.16 10.44
C GLY A 559 -22.11 11.60 10.86
N GLU A 560 -21.15 12.51 10.75
CA GLU A 560 -21.36 13.94 11.02
C GLU A 560 -22.33 14.55 9.99
N TYR A 561 -22.16 14.23 8.72
CA TYR A 561 -23.03 14.71 7.64
C TYR A 561 -24.45 14.12 7.74
N ALA A 562 -24.57 12.85 8.16
CA ALA A 562 -25.85 12.21 8.45
C ALA A 562 -26.63 12.90 9.55
N LYS A 563 -25.94 13.30 10.63
CA LYS A 563 -26.54 14.08 11.74
C LYS A 563 -27.06 15.42 11.25
N TYR A 564 -26.28 16.13 10.42
CA TYR A 564 -26.69 17.39 9.81
C TYR A 564 -27.98 17.23 8.99
N LEU A 565 -28.03 16.26 8.07
CA LEU A 565 -29.20 16.10 7.22
C LEU A 565 -30.44 15.66 8.00
N ASN A 566 -30.28 14.82 9.02
CA ASN A 566 -31.39 14.45 9.91
C ASN A 566 -31.96 15.65 10.69
N GLN A 567 -31.13 16.64 11.04
CA GLN A 567 -31.56 17.82 11.81
C GLN A 567 -32.09 18.96 10.94
N THR A 568 -31.72 19.00 9.65
CA THR A 568 -32.07 20.10 8.73
C THR A 568 -33.16 19.72 7.72
N THR A 569 -33.47 18.43 7.59
CA THR A 569 -34.61 17.98 6.78
C THR A 569 -35.91 18.20 7.54
N GLU A 570 -36.91 18.75 6.87
CA GLU A 570 -38.24 18.96 7.43
C GLU A 570 -38.87 17.64 7.92
N GLU A 571 -39.58 17.69 9.04
CA GLU A 571 -40.25 16.54 9.63
C GLU A 571 -41.19 15.85 8.62
N GLY A 572 -41.09 14.53 8.50
CA GLY A 572 -41.88 13.74 7.54
C GLY A 572 -41.34 13.71 6.10
N LYS A 573 -40.29 14.48 5.78
CA LYS A 573 -39.59 14.38 4.48
C LYS A 573 -38.35 13.48 4.58
N ARG A 574 -38.04 12.79 3.48
CA ARG A 574 -36.76 12.08 3.32
C ARG A 574 -35.70 13.08 2.88
N TRP A 575 -34.58 13.11 3.59
CA TRP A 575 -33.38 13.82 3.18
C TRP A 575 -32.89 13.43 1.78
N ARG A 576 -32.35 14.41 1.04
CA ARG A 576 -31.59 14.17 -0.18
C ARG A 576 -30.21 13.66 0.23
N HIS A 577 -29.89 12.42 -0.11
CA HIS A 577 -28.59 11.82 0.14
C HIS A 577 -27.59 12.22 -0.96
N PRO A 578 -26.27 12.29 -0.66
CA PRO A 578 -25.25 12.50 -1.67
C PRO A 578 -25.20 11.30 -2.65
N LYS A 579 -24.69 11.52 -3.86
CA LYS A 579 -24.59 10.47 -4.90
C LYS A 579 -23.59 9.35 -4.55
N SER A 580 -22.68 9.61 -3.62
CA SER A 580 -21.82 8.59 -3.01
C SER A 580 -22.61 7.56 -2.20
N TRP A 581 -23.86 7.85 -1.84
CA TRP A 581 -24.76 6.94 -1.15
C TRP A 581 -25.87 6.43 -2.07
N THR A 582 -26.44 5.29 -1.71
CA THR A 582 -27.67 4.75 -2.27
C THR A 582 -28.89 5.32 -1.50
N PRO A 583 -30.09 5.27 -2.09
CA PRO A 583 -31.31 5.71 -1.40
C PRO A 583 -31.49 5.02 -0.04
N ASP A 584 -31.22 3.71 0.06
CA ASP A 584 -31.34 2.91 1.28
C ASP A 584 -30.20 3.11 2.30
N MET A 585 -29.49 4.24 2.24
CA MET A 585 -28.47 4.64 3.21
C MET A 585 -27.28 3.69 3.26
N ARG A 586 -26.76 3.34 2.08
CA ARG A 586 -25.52 2.57 1.93
C ARG A 586 -24.50 3.39 1.18
N VAL A 587 -23.23 3.30 1.56
CA VAL A 587 -22.12 3.97 0.88
C VAL A 587 -21.63 3.07 -0.25
N LYS A 588 -21.52 3.62 -1.46
CA LYS A 588 -21.08 2.87 -2.64
C LYS A 588 -19.58 2.57 -2.55
N THR A 589 -19.20 1.35 -2.91
CA THR A 589 -17.79 0.93 -3.01
C THR A 589 -17.60 0.04 -4.25
N PRO A 590 -16.36 -0.17 -4.72
CA PRO A 590 -16.06 -1.16 -5.77
C PRO A 590 -16.46 -2.61 -5.41
N PHE A 591 -16.67 -2.92 -4.13
CA PHE A 591 -17.13 -4.23 -3.65
C PHE A 591 -18.63 -4.28 -3.38
N GLY A 592 -19.37 -3.31 -3.91
CA GLY A 592 -20.80 -3.13 -3.68
C GLY A 592 -21.10 -2.19 -2.51
N PRO A 593 -22.37 -1.77 -2.36
CA PRO A 593 -22.76 -0.80 -1.34
C PRO A 593 -22.74 -1.40 0.06
N ILE A 594 -22.17 -0.69 1.04
CA ILE A 594 -22.08 -1.12 2.44
C ILE A 594 -22.97 -0.25 3.34
N PRO A 595 -23.51 -0.76 4.46
CA PRO A 595 -24.34 0.07 5.35
C PRO A 595 -23.62 1.36 5.78
N LEU A 596 -24.35 2.48 5.83
CA LEU A 596 -23.80 3.76 6.31
C LEU A 596 -23.14 3.64 7.69
N ALA A 597 -23.68 2.78 8.56
CA ALA A 597 -23.11 2.50 9.88
C ALA A 597 -21.67 1.96 9.81
N ALA A 598 -21.35 1.12 8.81
CA ALA A 598 -20.02 0.57 8.61
C ALA A 598 -19.02 1.61 8.07
N ALA A 599 -19.54 2.62 7.36
CA ALA A 599 -18.76 3.71 6.78
C ALA A 599 -18.89 5.04 7.56
N VAL A 600 -19.38 5.00 8.80
CA VAL A 600 -19.76 6.20 9.57
C VAL A 600 -18.58 7.12 9.84
N ASN A 601 -17.37 6.56 9.95
CA ASN A 601 -16.12 7.29 10.15
C ASN A 601 -15.37 7.59 8.85
N TRP A 602 -15.92 7.26 7.68
CA TRP A 602 -15.28 7.62 6.41
C TRP A 602 -15.57 9.08 6.09
N PRO A 603 -14.66 9.80 5.41
CA PRO A 603 -14.97 11.11 4.88
C PRO A 603 -16.19 11.06 3.97
N VAL A 604 -17.10 12.01 4.14
CA VAL A 604 -18.24 12.16 3.23
C VAL A 604 -17.77 12.67 1.86
N ALA A 605 -18.37 12.19 0.78
CA ALA A 605 -18.19 12.72 -0.57
C ALA A 605 -19.50 13.30 -1.09
N ALA A 606 -19.49 14.60 -1.42
CA ALA A 606 -20.65 15.37 -1.87
C ALA A 606 -20.21 16.61 -2.69
N SER A 607 -21.17 17.28 -3.33
CA SER A 607 -20.91 18.51 -4.10
C SER A 607 -20.46 19.68 -3.22
N TYR A 608 -19.86 20.71 -3.81
CA TYR A 608 -19.47 21.92 -3.09
C TYR A 608 -20.69 22.57 -2.43
N ASP A 609 -21.80 22.72 -3.16
CA ASP A 609 -22.99 23.41 -2.65
C ASP A 609 -23.69 22.64 -1.50
N GLU A 610 -23.56 21.32 -1.46
CA GLU A 610 -23.99 20.49 -0.33
C GLU A 610 -23.12 20.70 0.90
N LEU A 611 -21.81 20.74 0.72
CA LEU A 611 -20.83 20.83 1.82
C LEU A 611 -20.67 22.27 2.33
N GLU A 612 -20.93 23.28 1.51
CA GLU A 612 -21.01 24.68 1.94
C GLU A 612 -22.20 24.91 2.89
N LYS A 613 -23.36 24.30 2.62
CA LYS A 613 -24.51 24.35 3.53
C LYS A 613 -24.21 23.67 4.86
N TYR A 614 -23.52 22.53 4.84
CA TYR A 614 -23.03 21.88 6.06
C TYR A 614 -22.05 22.77 6.84
N ALA A 615 -21.07 23.35 6.15
CA ALA A 615 -20.08 24.25 6.76
C ALA A 615 -20.76 25.43 7.48
N ASN A 616 -21.72 26.08 6.81
CA ASN A 616 -22.52 27.17 7.37
C ASN A 616 -23.33 26.72 8.59
N TRP A 617 -23.94 25.54 8.55
CA TRP A 617 -24.67 24.98 9.68
C TRP A 617 -23.77 24.73 10.91
N CYS A 618 -22.52 24.31 10.70
CA CYS A 618 -21.53 24.18 11.77
C CYS A 618 -20.93 25.52 12.26
N GLY A 619 -21.32 26.66 11.66
CA GLY A 619 -20.74 27.97 11.94
C GLY A 619 -19.28 28.10 11.52
N GLY A 620 -18.88 27.41 10.45
CA GLY A 620 -17.56 27.54 9.81
C GLY A 620 -17.69 27.82 8.32
N ARG A 621 -16.58 27.70 7.59
CA ARG A 621 -16.54 27.81 6.13
C ARG A 621 -15.59 26.76 5.54
N LEU A 622 -15.65 26.57 4.23
CA LEU A 622 -14.66 25.79 3.49
C LEU A 622 -13.33 26.58 3.40
N PRO A 623 -12.17 25.91 3.49
CA PRO A 623 -10.87 26.56 3.41
C PRO A 623 -10.68 27.20 2.02
N THR A 624 -9.87 28.25 1.94
CA THR A 624 -9.31 28.69 0.66
C THR A 624 -8.26 27.69 0.18
N HIS A 625 -7.88 27.77 -1.11
CA HIS A 625 -6.76 26.99 -1.66
C HIS A 625 -5.50 27.15 -0.80
N ASP A 626 -5.08 28.39 -0.56
CA ASP A 626 -3.82 28.66 0.15
C ASP A 626 -3.87 28.11 1.60
N GLU A 627 -5.01 28.24 2.32
CA GLU A 627 -5.19 27.67 3.67
C GLU A 627 -5.07 26.14 3.70
N LEU A 628 -5.77 25.45 2.79
CA LEU A 628 -5.76 23.98 2.73
C LEU A 628 -4.38 23.46 2.29
N ARG A 629 -3.77 24.11 1.29
CA ARG A 629 -2.42 23.76 0.82
C ARG A 629 -1.39 23.88 1.93
N HIS A 630 -1.42 24.99 2.68
CA HIS A 630 -0.52 25.18 3.81
C HIS A 630 -0.68 24.08 4.86
N PHE A 631 -1.94 23.75 5.21
CA PHE A 631 -2.25 22.69 6.14
C PHE A 631 -1.69 21.33 5.69
N ILE A 632 -1.94 20.94 4.44
CA ILE A 632 -1.46 19.68 3.86
C ILE A 632 0.07 19.61 3.90
N ASP A 633 0.74 20.61 3.34
CA ASP A 633 2.20 20.60 3.19
C ASP A 633 2.90 20.61 4.56
N SER A 634 2.39 21.37 5.53
CA SER A 634 2.94 21.37 6.90
C SER A 634 2.73 20.06 7.66
N SER A 635 1.78 19.23 7.24
CA SER A 635 1.45 17.95 7.87
C SER A 635 2.24 16.76 7.28
N CYS A 636 2.98 16.99 6.19
CA CYS A 636 3.71 15.99 5.44
C CYS A 636 5.19 16.35 5.23
N ASP A 637 5.74 17.25 6.05
CA ASP A 637 7.15 17.64 6.00
C ASP A 637 8.02 16.53 6.63
N THR A 638 8.52 15.62 5.79
CA THR A 638 9.42 14.53 6.17
C THR A 638 10.78 14.68 5.50
N ASP A 639 11.81 14.05 6.06
CA ASP A 639 13.16 14.03 5.51
C ASP A 639 13.20 13.57 4.05
N ASP A 640 12.31 12.67 3.66
CA ASP A 640 12.19 12.17 2.29
C ASP A 640 11.51 13.17 1.34
N ALA A 641 10.52 13.93 1.84
CA ALA A 641 9.84 14.97 1.07
C ALA A 641 10.67 16.27 0.90
N ARG A 642 11.63 16.53 1.80
CA ARG A 642 12.46 17.75 1.76
C ARG A 642 13.25 17.84 0.44
N GLY A 643 13.13 18.99 -0.22
CA GLY A 643 13.79 19.26 -1.50
C GLY A 643 13.08 18.69 -2.73
N THR A 644 12.00 17.93 -2.55
CA THR A 644 11.18 17.40 -3.65
C THR A 644 9.90 18.23 -3.85
N PRO A 645 9.30 18.23 -5.07
CA PRO A 645 8.00 18.87 -5.31
C PRO A 645 6.82 18.03 -4.79
N PHE A 646 7.08 16.90 -4.13
CA PHE A 646 6.08 15.96 -3.64
C PHE A 646 6.05 15.94 -2.11
N ASN A 647 4.87 15.69 -1.56
CA ASN A 647 4.65 15.39 -0.15
C ASN A 647 4.85 13.89 0.08
N ASP A 648 5.21 13.51 1.29
CA ASP A 648 5.22 12.11 1.70
C ASP A 648 3.78 11.64 1.97
N VAL A 649 3.33 10.67 1.15
CA VAL A 649 1.99 10.07 1.23
C VAL A 649 2.03 8.65 1.77
N HIS A 650 3.13 8.25 2.39
CA HIS A 650 3.29 6.93 2.98
C HIS A 650 2.25 6.65 4.07
N GLY A 651 1.60 5.48 3.99
CA GLY A 651 0.52 5.08 4.90
C GLY A 651 -0.74 5.95 4.81
N LYS A 652 -0.86 6.77 3.76
CA LYS A 652 -2.06 7.57 3.49
C LYS A 652 -2.99 6.84 2.54
N LYS A 653 -4.22 7.35 2.42
CA LYS A 653 -5.32 6.67 1.72
C LYS A 653 -5.51 7.24 0.33
N VAL A 654 -4.42 7.28 -0.41
CA VAL A 654 -4.37 7.64 -1.82
C VAL A 654 -3.66 6.51 -2.56
N ASN A 655 -3.46 6.66 -3.86
CA ASN A 655 -2.52 5.82 -4.58
C ASN A 655 -2.89 4.33 -4.66
N PHE A 656 -4.19 4.01 -4.57
CA PHE A 656 -4.68 2.63 -4.51
C PHE A 656 -4.06 1.79 -3.38
N SER A 657 -3.62 2.42 -2.29
CA SER A 657 -3.25 1.71 -1.05
C SER A 657 -4.43 0.89 -0.51
N GLN A 658 -5.64 1.33 -0.84
CA GLN A 658 -6.91 0.63 -0.65
C GLN A 658 -7.95 1.15 -1.68
N TRP A 659 -9.04 0.42 -1.86
CA TRP A 659 -10.08 0.69 -2.88
C TRP A 659 -11.28 1.49 -2.34
N PHE A 660 -11.09 2.26 -1.28
CA PHE A 660 -12.11 3.06 -0.61
C PHE A 660 -11.47 4.12 0.30
N PRO A 661 -12.20 5.16 0.78
CA PRO A 661 -11.62 6.20 1.63
C PRO A 661 -11.20 5.75 3.04
N GLY A 662 -11.90 4.80 3.66
CA GLY A 662 -11.59 4.25 4.99
C GLY A 662 -11.79 5.21 6.18
N ASN A 663 -11.59 4.71 7.41
CA ASN A 663 -11.90 5.42 8.67
C ASN A 663 -10.91 6.53 9.02
N VAL A 664 -11.38 7.75 9.28
CA VAL A 664 -10.58 8.72 10.06
C VAL A 664 -10.51 8.29 11.53
N GLU A 665 -9.49 8.76 12.26
CA GLU A 665 -9.25 8.38 13.65
C GLU A 665 -9.62 9.52 14.63
N ASP A 666 -9.90 9.17 15.89
CA ASP A 666 -10.10 10.15 16.97
C ASP A 666 -8.74 10.65 17.47
N SER A 667 -8.23 11.70 16.83
CA SER A 667 -6.88 12.22 17.05
C SER A 667 -6.83 13.74 16.93
N SER A 668 -6.03 14.35 17.80
CA SER A 668 -5.66 15.77 17.71
C SER A 668 -4.57 16.02 16.66
N LYS A 669 -3.93 14.97 16.14
CA LYS A 669 -2.94 15.08 15.07
C LYS A 669 -3.62 15.34 13.73
N PRO A 670 -2.95 16.06 12.81
CA PRO A 670 -3.49 16.31 11.48
C PRO A 670 -3.63 15.02 10.68
N GLN A 671 -4.79 14.84 10.04
CA GLN A 671 -5.11 13.76 9.12
C GLN A 671 -5.37 14.37 7.74
N VAL A 672 -4.49 14.08 6.79
CA VAL A 672 -4.48 14.53 5.39
C VAL A 672 -4.47 13.31 4.46
N TYR A 673 -4.82 13.48 3.18
CA TYR A 673 -4.87 12.37 2.21
C TYR A 673 -5.80 11.23 2.67
N CYS A 674 -7.02 11.60 3.08
CA CYS A 674 -7.99 10.70 3.71
C CYS A 674 -8.89 9.96 2.69
N GLY A 675 -8.47 9.86 1.43
CA GLY A 675 -9.18 9.14 0.38
C GLY A 675 -10.32 9.88 -0.29
N VAL A 676 -10.43 11.19 -0.07
CA VAL A 676 -11.27 12.09 -0.86
C VAL A 676 -10.48 13.36 -1.15
N TRP A 677 -10.71 13.95 -2.33
CA TRP A 677 -10.38 15.35 -2.57
C TRP A 677 -11.11 16.24 -1.56
N GLU A 678 -10.57 17.40 -1.25
CA GLU A 678 -11.20 18.34 -0.32
C GLU A 678 -11.51 19.66 -1.01
N TRP A 679 -12.79 20.07 -0.93
CA TRP A 679 -13.26 21.33 -1.51
C TRP A 679 -12.60 22.54 -0.88
N THR A 680 -12.28 23.51 -1.73
CA THR A 680 -11.90 24.86 -1.34
C THR A 680 -12.94 25.87 -1.78
N SER A 681 -13.06 26.98 -1.06
CA SER A 681 -13.88 28.15 -1.42
C SER A 681 -13.27 28.98 -2.56
N THR A 682 -12.10 28.60 -3.08
CA THR A 682 -11.39 29.33 -4.13
C THR A 682 -11.90 28.89 -5.52
N PRO A 683 -12.47 29.80 -6.32
CA PRO A 683 -12.82 29.51 -7.71
C PRO A 683 -11.58 29.16 -8.53
N PHE A 684 -11.72 28.23 -9.48
CA PHE A 684 -10.69 27.95 -10.47
C PHE A 684 -10.67 29.08 -11.49
N ALA A 685 -9.63 29.90 -11.44
CA ALA A 685 -9.54 31.13 -12.22
C ALA A 685 -8.10 31.42 -12.65
N ARG A 686 -7.96 32.28 -13.66
CA ARG A 686 -6.66 32.71 -14.17
C ARG A 686 -5.83 33.37 -13.06
N THR A 687 -4.61 32.88 -12.87
CA THR A 687 -3.63 33.46 -11.95
C THR A 687 -2.73 34.49 -12.66
N PRO A 688 -2.14 35.47 -11.93
CA PRO A 688 -1.18 36.39 -12.51
C PRO A 688 0.01 35.64 -13.13
N GLY A 689 0.28 35.90 -14.41
CA GLY A 689 1.38 35.27 -15.15
C GLY A 689 1.04 33.91 -15.77
N PHE A 690 -0.20 33.42 -15.65
CA PHE A 690 -0.66 32.21 -16.33
C PHE A 690 -0.42 32.28 -17.85
N VAL A 691 0.11 31.20 -18.41
CA VAL A 691 0.31 30.99 -19.84
C VAL A 691 -0.32 29.66 -20.21
N THR A 692 -1.21 29.68 -21.21
CA THR A 692 -1.92 28.48 -21.71
C THR A 692 -0.94 27.45 -22.26
N SER A 693 -1.23 26.16 -22.06
CA SER A 693 -0.38 25.09 -22.61
C SER A 693 -0.33 25.15 -24.14
N GLN A 694 0.86 25.02 -24.71
CA GLN A 694 1.06 24.89 -26.16
C GLN A 694 0.86 23.45 -26.61
N ILE A 695 1.19 22.48 -25.76
CA ILE A 695 1.06 21.04 -26.09
C ILE A 695 -0.38 20.52 -25.92
N TYR A 696 -1.16 21.13 -25.01
CA TYR A 696 -2.57 20.83 -24.81
C TYR A 696 -3.40 22.11 -24.55
N PRO A 697 -3.61 22.95 -25.59
CA PRO A 697 -4.42 24.16 -25.46
C PRO A 697 -5.84 23.85 -24.95
N GLY A 698 -6.37 24.74 -24.10
CA GLY A 698 -7.73 24.60 -23.54
C GLY A 698 -7.82 23.69 -22.32
N TYR A 699 -6.74 23.01 -21.89
CA TYR A 699 -6.77 22.12 -20.72
C TYR A 699 -7.24 22.81 -19.43
N SER A 700 -6.76 24.03 -19.16
CA SER A 700 -7.20 24.80 -17.98
C SER A 700 -8.05 26.02 -18.34
N GLU A 701 -7.71 26.71 -19.43
CA GLU A 701 -8.28 28.02 -19.77
C GLU A 701 -9.80 27.98 -19.99
N ASP A 702 -10.31 26.86 -20.52
CA ASP A 702 -11.74 26.69 -20.81
C ASP A 702 -12.58 26.60 -19.53
N PHE A 703 -11.97 26.28 -18.38
CA PHE A 703 -12.65 26.12 -17.09
C PHE A 703 -12.51 27.35 -16.19
N PHE A 704 -11.94 28.47 -16.67
CA PHE A 704 -11.94 29.75 -15.97
C PHE A 704 -13.27 30.50 -16.16
N ASP A 705 -14.38 29.80 -15.93
CA ASP A 705 -15.75 30.22 -16.24
C ASP A 705 -16.52 30.73 -15.01
N GLY A 706 -15.92 30.64 -13.81
CA GLY A 706 -16.53 31.02 -12.54
C GLY A 706 -17.50 29.98 -11.95
N LYS A 707 -17.64 28.80 -12.58
CA LYS A 707 -18.49 27.69 -12.10
C LYS A 707 -17.70 26.61 -11.36
N HIS A 708 -16.39 26.58 -11.58
CA HIS A 708 -15.49 25.58 -11.02
C HIS A 708 -14.80 26.08 -9.75
N ASN A 709 -14.65 25.18 -8.78
CA ASN A 709 -13.88 25.42 -7.55
C ASN A 709 -12.71 24.45 -7.46
N ILE A 710 -11.61 24.91 -6.84
CA ILE A 710 -10.41 24.12 -6.61
C ILE A 710 -10.67 23.04 -5.55
N VAL A 711 -10.16 21.83 -5.79
CA VAL A 711 -10.07 20.74 -4.80
C VAL A 711 -8.64 20.23 -4.68
N LEU A 712 -8.22 19.84 -3.48
CA LEU A 712 -6.85 19.38 -3.18
C LEU A 712 -6.84 18.02 -2.45
N GLY A 713 -5.69 17.35 -2.42
CA GLY A 713 -5.43 16.20 -1.56
C GLY A 713 -5.59 14.81 -2.18
N GLY A 714 -6.25 14.65 -3.34
CA GLY A 714 -6.42 13.34 -3.97
C GLY A 714 -7.45 12.44 -3.28
N SER A 715 -8.09 11.56 -4.05
CA SER A 715 -8.91 10.46 -3.54
C SER A 715 -8.10 9.17 -3.38
N TRP A 716 -8.73 8.12 -2.85
CA TRP A 716 -8.12 6.79 -2.75
C TRP A 716 -7.65 6.24 -4.10
N ALA A 717 -8.22 6.71 -5.21
CA ALA A 717 -7.88 6.32 -6.57
C ALA A 717 -6.92 7.29 -7.28
N THR A 718 -6.46 8.35 -6.62
CA THR A 718 -5.51 9.30 -7.22
C THR A 718 -4.08 8.81 -6.96
N ILE A 719 -3.30 8.57 -8.02
CA ILE A 719 -1.90 8.11 -7.89
C ILE A 719 -0.99 9.17 -7.25
N SER A 720 0.11 8.72 -6.62
CA SER A 720 1.03 9.57 -5.85
C SER A 720 1.61 10.72 -6.67
N ARG A 721 1.94 10.50 -7.94
CA ARG A 721 2.40 11.55 -8.87
C ARG A 721 1.50 12.77 -8.91
N ILE A 722 0.19 12.57 -8.77
CA ILE A 722 -0.83 13.62 -8.78
C ILE A 722 -1.12 14.06 -7.34
N ALA A 723 -1.55 13.12 -6.48
CA ALA A 723 -1.99 13.42 -5.12
C ALA A 723 -0.90 14.11 -4.29
N ALA A 724 0.34 13.61 -4.35
CA ALA A 724 1.44 14.09 -3.53
C ALA A 724 2.02 15.42 -4.02
N ARG A 725 1.78 15.85 -5.26
CA ARG A 725 2.44 17.04 -5.81
C ARG A 725 1.93 18.30 -5.13
N LYS A 726 2.86 19.10 -4.61
CA LYS A 726 2.59 20.33 -3.86
C LYS A 726 1.92 21.41 -4.71
N SER A 727 2.17 21.41 -6.02
CA SER A 727 1.63 22.39 -6.96
C SER A 727 0.33 21.94 -7.64
N PHE A 728 -0.04 20.65 -7.58
CA PHE A 728 -1.19 20.13 -8.33
C PHE A 728 -2.50 20.71 -7.83
N VAL A 729 -3.37 21.05 -8.77
CA VAL A 729 -4.69 21.64 -8.57
C VAL A 729 -5.70 20.85 -9.40
N ASN A 730 -6.72 20.30 -8.76
CA ASN A 730 -7.88 19.73 -9.44
C ASN A 730 -9.08 20.67 -9.29
N TRP A 731 -10.11 20.50 -10.13
CA TRP A 731 -11.30 21.34 -10.10
C TRP A 731 -12.54 20.60 -10.59
N TYR A 732 -13.70 21.03 -10.08
CA TYR A 732 -15.01 20.53 -10.50
C TYR A 732 -16.06 21.64 -10.40
N GLN A 733 -17.13 21.55 -11.19
CA GLN A 733 -18.29 22.44 -11.06
C GLN A 733 -18.91 22.28 -9.65
N ARG A 734 -19.36 23.39 -9.06
CA ARG A 734 -19.81 23.42 -7.65
C ARG A 734 -20.95 22.45 -7.31
N ASN A 735 -21.85 22.21 -8.25
CA ASN A 735 -23.01 21.33 -8.14
C ASN A 735 -22.74 19.92 -8.71
N TYR A 736 -21.50 19.58 -9.09
CA TYR A 736 -21.16 18.24 -9.57
C TYR A 736 -21.11 17.24 -8.40
N GLU A 737 -22.02 16.27 -8.38
CA GLU A 737 -22.26 15.40 -7.21
C GLU A 737 -21.46 14.08 -7.21
N TYR A 738 -20.79 13.75 -8.32
CA TYR A 738 -20.27 12.38 -8.54
C TYR A 738 -18.79 12.19 -8.17
N ALA A 739 -18.01 13.27 -8.13
CA ALA A 739 -16.60 13.21 -7.76
C ALA A 739 -16.43 12.81 -6.29
N TRP A 740 -15.33 12.16 -5.95
CA TRP A 740 -14.98 11.84 -4.55
C TRP A 740 -14.35 13.03 -3.85
N THR A 741 -15.18 14.05 -3.62
CA THR A 741 -14.82 15.32 -3.00
C THR A 741 -15.55 15.48 -1.66
N GLY A 742 -14.81 15.53 -0.56
CA GLY A 742 -15.29 15.85 0.78
C GLY A 742 -14.91 17.26 1.21
N CYS A 743 -14.96 17.52 2.51
CA CYS A 743 -14.50 18.79 3.07
C CYS A 743 -13.93 18.65 4.47
N ARG A 744 -13.20 19.70 4.87
CA ARG A 744 -12.94 20.06 6.27
C ARG A 744 -13.31 21.51 6.49
N LEU A 745 -13.55 21.89 7.73
CA LEU A 745 -13.97 23.25 8.07
C LEU A 745 -12.81 24.10 8.60
N VAL A 746 -12.89 25.41 8.32
CA VAL A 746 -12.07 26.45 8.93
C VAL A 746 -12.93 27.52 9.61
N LYS A 747 -12.31 28.25 10.53
CA LYS A 747 -12.84 29.48 11.15
C LYS A 747 -11.75 30.53 11.24
N ASP A 748 -12.15 31.78 11.04
CA ASP A 748 -11.27 32.93 11.21
C ASP A 748 -10.89 33.11 12.71
N VAL A 749 -9.69 33.61 12.98
CA VAL A 749 -9.12 33.78 14.34
C VAL A 749 -9.27 35.19 14.86
#